data_AF-A0A4P2QIC6-F1
#
_entry.id   AF-A0A4P2QIC6-F1
#
_cell.length_a   1.000
_cell.length_b   1.000
_cell.length_c   1.000
_cell.angle_alpha   90.00
_cell.angle_beta   90.00
_cell.angle_gamma   90.00
#
_symmetry.space_group_name_H-M   'P 1'
#
loop_
_entity.id
_entity.type
_entity.pdbx_description
1 polymer ?
#
loop_
_entity_poly.entity_id
_entity_poly.type
_entity_poly.pdbx_seq_one_letter_code
_entity_poly.pdbx_strand_id
1 'polypeptide(L)'
;MGGVDRDPAGLLERVPELADLAKMNPGVRRAIEQGRPHAVYRRLFWMRWRERLLPRPGAAGAQLRALLDALLARRRLFLEPMRRSPWLMTMNGVGATVYGESDRDPEDGTYIKTLFFVFLFVPLYPLGSYLVANGAEARSWRFIGRAPLGPALYLWQRAVALGITTVVALGAWNALAAARYTTVRVANALPYPVEVSVGDASIQVPARGLERLEGRVGRRPVKVTAQGRTIEEGELDVPRGTDVVAWNVLGLAPIYQLEVRYTADRNASSSDDAAPTLFCGQSAVIVDDVDFVFETPPEQLSMPKGQAFVSRTLVTLAPVEPGGCAFALVGAGKAALGAELAARYAEHTGYDVPASERAVGLLMNAEDEQGAAAFADRARRAHPESIEHHRQYQKVMTMVGRRQELIDEYKGRHEGDPGSADAAYLYVRLLSGPAADEVLAGMLERFPDHPYLLRTLAYQAGHDGKHQLALDTLEKLRGVDRALADDSVALEVTAAVGLGQVERARSLVAAALAASQESPLERRELAEQALLLAQLDPKTSVERALDPLRGKGDEETALLRLRARVDAGLEVSAPELARVSDPALRDALELTVLSRSDPRAAVARLTGAEAAVFHHLSLPVWALLMAEAVHAEGAGAALAKLEQRSPLGRVLTRGLVEYVRDGTRFSEIDDLPDAVRAALHFGRARHRALAAEERQSLLALARREDALHGAVSVAMESWPR
;
A
#
# COMPACT_ATOMS: atom_id res chain seq x y z
N MET A 1 9.37 -60.47 58.81
CA MET A 1 8.17 -59.83 58.21
C MET A 1 7.27 -59.41 59.37
N GLY A 2 7.11 -58.10 59.60
CA GLY A 2 6.25 -57.61 60.69
C GLY A 2 4.76 -57.80 60.38
N GLY A 3 4.00 -58.31 61.35
CA GLY A 3 2.54 -58.43 61.29
C GLY A 3 1.86 -57.05 61.21
N VAL A 4 0.53 -57.05 61.14
CA VAL A 4 -0.27 -55.81 61.23
C VAL A 4 -0.41 -55.46 62.70
N ASP A 5 0.15 -54.34 63.14
CA ASP A 5 0.18 -53.98 64.57
C ASP A 5 -1.13 -53.35 65.06
N ARG A 6 -1.93 -52.77 64.15
CA ARG A 6 -3.22 -52.12 64.45
C ARG A 6 -4.17 -52.30 63.27
N ASP A 7 -5.45 -52.49 63.54
CA ASP A 7 -6.51 -52.52 62.53
C ASP A 7 -7.73 -51.72 63.01
N PRO A 8 -7.63 -50.38 63.04
CA PRO A 8 -8.68 -49.53 63.60
C PRO A 8 -9.99 -49.56 62.79
N ALA A 9 -9.99 -50.13 61.60
CA ALA A 9 -11.19 -50.30 60.78
C ALA A 9 -11.78 -51.73 60.85
N GLY A 10 -11.18 -52.66 61.60
CA GLY A 10 -11.64 -54.06 61.68
C GLY A 10 -11.68 -54.73 60.30
N LEU A 11 -10.70 -54.46 59.43
CA LEU A 11 -10.61 -55.08 58.10
C LEU A 11 -10.15 -56.54 58.15
N LEU A 12 -9.25 -56.90 59.07
CA LEU A 12 -8.74 -58.25 59.25
C LEU A 12 -9.79 -59.17 59.89
N GLU A 13 -10.67 -58.62 60.73
CA GLU A 13 -11.82 -59.36 61.25
C GLU A 13 -12.83 -59.66 60.14
N ARG A 14 -13.05 -58.69 59.23
CA ARG A 14 -13.95 -58.85 58.08
C ARG A 14 -13.37 -59.73 56.97
N VAL A 15 -12.04 -59.69 56.78
CA VAL A 15 -11.31 -60.37 55.71
C VAL A 15 -9.94 -60.84 56.24
N PRO A 16 -9.87 -62.00 56.90
CA PRO A 16 -8.63 -62.51 57.49
C PRO A 16 -7.49 -62.69 56.47
N GLU A 17 -7.82 -62.96 55.20
CA GLU A 17 -6.86 -63.17 54.11
C GLU A 17 -6.00 -61.92 53.82
N LEU A 18 -6.44 -60.73 54.26
CA LEU A 18 -5.65 -59.50 54.15
C LEU A 18 -4.38 -59.55 55.00
N ALA A 19 -4.33 -60.36 56.07
CA ALA A 19 -3.16 -60.49 56.92
C ALA A 19 -1.95 -61.03 56.14
N ASP A 20 -2.18 -62.00 55.26
CA ASP A 20 -1.12 -62.58 54.43
C ASP A 20 -0.71 -61.65 53.29
N LEU A 21 -1.67 -60.94 52.70
CA LEU A 21 -1.38 -59.91 51.69
C LEU A 21 -0.61 -58.71 52.27
N ALA A 22 -0.85 -58.37 53.54
CA ALA A 22 -0.12 -57.34 54.26
C ALA A 22 1.35 -57.72 54.50
N LYS A 23 1.64 -59.00 54.76
CA LYS A 23 3.03 -59.51 54.84
C LYS A 23 3.75 -59.38 53.49
N MET A 24 3.03 -59.60 52.39
CA MET A 24 3.56 -59.55 51.01
C MET A 24 3.71 -58.12 50.47
N ASN A 25 2.89 -57.17 50.92
CA ASN A 25 2.90 -55.79 50.43
C ASN A 25 2.87 -54.76 51.58
N PRO A 26 3.98 -54.05 51.84
CA PRO A 26 4.04 -53.02 52.89
C PRO A 26 3.04 -51.87 52.70
N GLY A 27 2.55 -51.64 51.48
CA GLY A 27 1.51 -50.66 51.19
C GLY A 27 0.12 -51.11 51.61
N VAL A 28 -0.19 -52.41 51.52
CA VAL A 28 -1.43 -53.00 52.06
C VAL A 28 -1.40 -52.93 53.57
N ARG A 29 -0.30 -53.37 54.21
CA ARG A 29 -0.12 -53.29 55.66
C ARG A 29 -0.34 -51.87 56.20
N ARG A 30 0.38 -50.88 55.65
CA ARG A 30 0.22 -49.47 56.06
C ARG A 30 -1.20 -48.94 55.89
N ALA A 31 -1.92 -49.37 54.85
CA ALA A 31 -3.29 -48.93 54.63
C ALA A 31 -4.27 -49.55 55.65
N ILE A 32 -4.03 -50.79 56.09
CA ILE A 32 -4.79 -51.44 57.17
C ILE A 32 -4.51 -50.74 58.49
N GLU A 33 -3.22 -50.53 58.83
CA GLU A 33 -2.79 -49.85 60.08
C GLU A 33 -3.34 -48.42 60.22
N GLN A 34 -3.52 -47.73 59.10
CA GLN A 34 -4.11 -46.38 59.06
C GLN A 34 -5.64 -46.38 59.09
N GLY A 35 -6.31 -47.55 59.08
CA GLY A 35 -7.76 -47.65 59.01
C GLY A 35 -8.34 -47.09 57.73
N ARG A 36 -7.70 -47.34 56.57
CA ARG A 36 -8.12 -46.81 55.27
C ARG A 36 -8.57 -47.92 54.31
N PRO A 37 -9.79 -48.48 54.48
CA PRO A 37 -10.35 -49.53 53.63
C PRO A 37 -10.21 -49.28 52.12
N HIS A 38 -10.48 -48.06 51.65
CA HIS A 38 -10.38 -47.76 50.21
C HIS A 38 -8.94 -47.76 49.70
N ALA A 39 -7.99 -47.38 50.56
CA ALA A 39 -6.57 -47.44 50.21
C ALA A 39 -6.10 -48.90 50.11
N VAL A 40 -6.58 -49.78 50.98
CA VAL A 40 -6.35 -51.23 50.89
C VAL A 40 -6.87 -51.75 49.55
N TYR A 41 -8.14 -51.48 49.23
CA TYR A 41 -8.74 -51.87 47.96
C TYR A 41 -7.93 -51.41 46.73
N ARG A 42 -7.49 -50.15 46.71
CA ARG A 42 -6.65 -49.63 45.61
C ARG A 42 -5.29 -50.34 45.54
N ARG A 43 -4.67 -50.67 46.68
CA ARG A 43 -3.40 -51.40 46.71
C ARG A 43 -3.57 -52.82 46.17
N LEU A 44 -4.66 -53.50 46.53
CA LEU A 44 -5.01 -54.81 45.97
C LEU A 44 -5.26 -54.73 44.47
N PHE A 45 -5.93 -53.68 43.99
CA PHE A 45 -6.12 -53.44 42.55
C PHE A 45 -4.80 -53.31 41.81
N TRP A 46 -3.87 -52.50 42.32
CA TRP A 46 -2.53 -52.36 41.73
C TRP A 46 -1.70 -53.65 41.83
N MET A 47 -1.84 -54.41 42.91
CA MET A 47 -1.24 -55.75 43.02
C MET A 47 -1.78 -56.68 41.94
N ARG A 48 -3.11 -56.74 41.75
CA ARG A 48 -3.74 -57.54 40.68
C ARG A 48 -3.23 -57.12 39.30
N TRP A 49 -3.17 -55.81 39.04
CA TRP A 49 -2.69 -55.29 37.78
C TRP A 49 -1.22 -55.65 37.52
N ARG A 50 -0.36 -55.54 38.54
CA ARG A 50 1.05 -55.97 38.45
C ARG A 50 1.20 -57.47 38.22
N GLU A 51 0.45 -58.30 38.94
CA GLU A 51 0.44 -59.77 38.74
C GLU A 51 -0.11 -60.17 37.36
N ARG A 52 -0.95 -59.33 36.73
CA ARG A 52 -1.41 -59.55 35.36
C ARG A 52 -0.34 -59.20 34.32
N LEU A 53 0.45 -58.16 34.55
CA LEU A 53 1.53 -57.74 33.65
C LEU A 53 2.80 -58.59 33.79
N LEU A 54 3.14 -58.98 35.02
CA LEU A 54 4.33 -59.76 35.35
C LEU A 54 3.90 -60.93 36.24
N PRO A 55 3.33 -62.01 35.64
CA PRO A 55 2.80 -63.12 36.41
C PRO A 55 3.91 -63.92 37.07
N ARG A 56 3.75 -64.22 38.36
CA ARG A 56 4.65 -65.17 39.04
C ARG A 56 4.40 -66.58 38.49
N PRO A 57 5.46 -67.34 38.12
CA PRO A 57 5.31 -68.70 37.65
C PRO A 57 4.83 -69.64 38.78
N GLY A 58 4.06 -70.66 38.40
CA GLY A 58 3.60 -71.73 39.30
C GLY A 58 2.27 -71.47 40.02
N ALA A 59 1.85 -72.45 40.82
CA ALA A 59 0.54 -72.50 41.50
C ALA A 59 0.32 -71.33 42.48
N ALA A 60 1.38 -70.85 43.13
CA ALA A 60 1.31 -69.72 44.08
C ALA A 60 0.85 -68.41 43.40
N GLY A 61 1.29 -68.16 42.17
CA GLY A 61 0.85 -66.99 41.39
C GLY A 61 -0.61 -67.10 40.93
N ALA A 62 -1.09 -68.32 40.63
CA ALA A 62 -2.50 -68.55 40.30
C ALA A 62 -3.42 -68.36 41.52
N GLN A 63 -3.03 -68.90 42.68
CA GLN A 63 -3.78 -68.75 43.93
C GLN A 63 -3.86 -67.27 44.36
N LEU A 64 -2.76 -66.54 44.29
CA LEU A 64 -2.76 -65.10 44.60
C LEU A 64 -3.69 -64.31 43.68
N ARG A 65 -3.71 -64.61 42.37
CA ARG A 65 -4.61 -63.96 41.42
C ARG A 65 -6.07 -64.27 41.74
N ALA A 66 -6.40 -65.54 41.98
CA ALA A 66 -7.76 -65.93 42.36
C ALA A 66 -8.22 -65.24 43.65
N LEU A 67 -7.33 -65.14 44.66
CA LEU A 67 -7.60 -64.41 45.89
C LEU A 67 -7.83 -62.92 45.63
N LEU A 68 -6.96 -62.26 44.87
CA LEU A 68 -7.11 -60.84 44.53
C LEU A 68 -8.38 -60.58 43.72
N ASP A 69 -8.74 -61.46 42.80
CA ASP A 69 -9.99 -61.39 42.03
C ASP A 69 -11.21 -61.53 42.93
N ALA A 70 -11.21 -62.50 43.83
CA ALA A 70 -12.29 -62.73 44.80
C ALA A 70 -12.48 -61.52 45.74
N LEU A 71 -11.38 -60.97 46.27
CA LEU A 71 -11.43 -59.81 47.16
C LEU A 71 -11.89 -58.54 46.42
N LEU A 72 -11.36 -58.28 45.21
CA LEU A 72 -11.73 -57.09 44.44
C LEU A 72 -13.15 -57.17 43.86
N ALA A 73 -13.69 -58.36 43.65
CA ALA A 73 -15.10 -58.56 43.27
C ALA A 73 -16.07 -58.14 44.40
N ARG A 74 -15.63 -58.14 45.66
CA ARG A 74 -16.49 -57.84 46.81
C ARG A 74 -16.14 -56.49 47.43
N ARG A 75 -16.50 -55.40 46.74
CA ARG A 75 -16.22 -54.01 47.19
C ARG A 75 -16.78 -53.67 48.58
N ARG A 76 -17.85 -54.36 48.99
CA ARG A 76 -18.51 -54.23 50.30
C ARG A 76 -17.60 -54.56 51.49
N LEU A 77 -16.60 -55.41 51.28
CA LEU A 77 -15.62 -55.76 52.31
C LEU A 77 -14.78 -54.55 52.74
N PHE A 78 -14.72 -53.51 51.90
CA PHE A 78 -13.90 -52.32 52.09
C PHE A 78 -14.74 -51.06 52.35
N LEU A 79 -15.92 -51.19 52.97
CA LEU A 79 -16.76 -50.05 53.31
C LEU A 79 -16.12 -49.16 54.38
N GLU A 80 -16.27 -47.86 54.18
CA GLU A 80 -15.95 -46.82 55.17
C GLU A 80 -17.25 -46.26 55.76
N PRO A 81 -17.32 -46.05 57.10
CA PRO A 81 -18.48 -45.45 57.72
C PRO A 81 -18.67 -44.02 57.22
N MET A 82 -19.91 -43.64 56.90
CA MET A 82 -20.23 -42.28 56.47
C MET A 82 -20.64 -41.42 57.64
N ARG A 83 -20.11 -40.19 57.68
CA ARG A 83 -20.51 -39.19 58.68
C ARG A 83 -21.73 -38.37 58.24
N ARG A 84 -21.97 -38.28 56.93
CA ARG A 84 -23.07 -37.52 56.32
C ARG A 84 -23.49 -38.21 55.01
N SER A 85 -24.77 -38.13 54.70
CA SER A 85 -25.30 -38.55 53.40
C SER A 85 -24.70 -37.68 52.27
N PRO A 86 -24.49 -38.23 51.07
CA PRO A 86 -24.03 -37.46 49.93
C PRO A 86 -25.07 -36.42 49.52
N TRP A 87 -24.58 -35.28 49.04
CA TRP A 87 -25.43 -34.24 48.47
C TRP A 87 -25.95 -34.68 47.10
N LEU A 88 -27.27 -34.69 46.93
CA LEU A 88 -27.97 -35.01 45.69
C LEU A 88 -28.82 -33.81 45.29
N MET A 89 -28.38 -33.08 44.27
CA MET A 89 -29.13 -31.95 43.72
C MET A 89 -28.74 -31.77 42.27
N THR A 90 -29.72 -31.58 41.40
CA THR A 90 -29.52 -31.25 39.99
C THR A 90 -30.42 -30.09 39.61
N MET A 91 -29.87 -29.07 38.96
CA MET A 91 -30.60 -27.97 38.35
C MET A 91 -30.43 -28.09 36.84
N ASN A 92 -31.54 -28.26 36.11
CA ASN A 92 -31.53 -28.44 34.65
C ASN A 92 -30.54 -29.50 34.14
N GLY A 93 -30.42 -30.62 34.88
CA GLY A 93 -29.52 -31.72 34.52
C GLY A 93 -28.04 -31.49 34.86
N VAL A 94 -27.68 -30.37 35.49
CA VAL A 94 -26.33 -30.10 36.02
C VAL A 94 -26.34 -30.25 37.54
N GLY A 95 -25.45 -31.07 38.09
CA GLY A 95 -25.35 -31.27 39.54
C GLY A 95 -24.81 -32.64 39.93
N ALA A 96 -25.22 -33.16 41.08
CA ALA A 96 -24.77 -34.45 41.60
C ALA A 96 -25.95 -35.41 41.78
N THR A 97 -25.86 -36.61 41.20
CA THR A 97 -26.87 -37.66 41.37
C THR A 97 -26.26 -39.06 41.23
N VAL A 98 -27.01 -40.09 41.65
CA VAL A 98 -26.53 -41.47 41.74
C VAL A 98 -26.99 -42.32 40.55
N TYR A 99 -26.05 -43.02 39.92
CA TYR A 99 -26.29 -43.94 38.80
C TYR A 99 -25.83 -45.36 39.08
N GLY A 100 -26.41 -46.28 38.29
CA GLY A 100 -26.07 -47.69 38.27
C GLY A 100 -26.58 -48.47 39.48
N GLU A 101 -26.47 -49.78 39.39
CA GLU A 101 -26.68 -50.74 40.46
C GLU A 101 -25.61 -51.82 40.29
N SER A 102 -24.87 -52.11 41.36
CA SER A 102 -23.76 -53.06 41.32
C SER A 102 -23.61 -53.74 42.68
N ASP A 103 -23.03 -54.93 42.70
CA ASP A 103 -22.80 -55.72 43.92
C ASP A 103 -24.08 -55.82 44.77
N ARG A 104 -25.20 -56.30 44.20
CA ARG A 104 -26.46 -56.47 44.94
C ARG A 104 -26.36 -57.66 45.89
N ASP A 105 -26.82 -57.50 47.12
CA ASP A 105 -26.98 -58.62 48.05
C ASP A 105 -28.36 -59.24 47.87
N PRO A 106 -28.45 -60.57 47.64
CA PRO A 106 -29.73 -61.24 47.67
C PRO A 106 -30.32 -61.35 49.08
N GLU A 107 -29.51 -61.30 50.14
CA GLU A 107 -29.99 -61.52 51.52
C GLU A 107 -30.61 -60.27 52.15
N ASP A 108 -29.94 -59.12 52.02
CA ASP A 108 -30.38 -57.86 52.65
C ASP A 108 -30.93 -56.81 51.65
N GLY A 109 -30.87 -57.11 50.34
CA GLY A 109 -31.36 -56.24 49.27
C GLY A 109 -30.55 -54.95 49.07
N THR A 110 -29.43 -54.75 49.76
CA THR A 110 -28.56 -53.58 49.57
C THR A 110 -27.80 -53.68 48.24
N TYR A 111 -27.31 -52.56 47.72
CA TYR A 111 -26.49 -52.53 46.52
C TYR A 111 -25.64 -51.25 46.45
N ILE A 112 -24.63 -51.22 45.57
CA ILE A 112 -23.74 -50.07 45.40
C ILE A 112 -24.22 -49.20 44.24
N LYS A 113 -24.44 -47.91 44.53
CA LYS A 113 -24.62 -46.84 43.54
C LYS A 113 -23.39 -45.95 43.45
N THR A 114 -23.15 -45.37 42.28
CA THR A 114 -22.07 -44.37 42.11
C THR A 114 -22.67 -42.99 41.98
N LEU A 115 -22.24 -42.07 42.85
CA LEU A 115 -22.52 -40.65 42.74
C LEU A 115 -21.65 -40.06 41.62
N PHE A 116 -22.30 -39.44 40.64
CA PHE A 116 -21.65 -38.72 39.56
C PHE A 116 -21.97 -37.23 39.65
N PHE A 117 -21.01 -36.41 39.26
CA PHE A 117 -21.33 -35.10 38.70
C PHE A 117 -21.90 -35.33 37.30
N VAL A 118 -23.10 -34.77 37.06
CA VAL A 118 -23.80 -34.82 35.78
C VAL A 118 -23.82 -33.45 35.12
N PHE A 119 -23.76 -33.46 33.80
CA PHE A 119 -24.07 -32.32 32.96
C PHE A 119 -25.10 -32.76 31.92
N LEU A 120 -26.23 -32.05 31.83
CA LEU A 120 -27.38 -32.45 31.02
C LEU A 120 -27.80 -33.93 31.24
N PHE A 121 -27.82 -34.37 32.51
CA PHE A 121 -28.15 -35.75 32.93
C PHE A 121 -27.19 -36.84 32.44
N VAL A 122 -26.06 -36.48 31.83
CA VAL A 122 -25.00 -37.42 31.44
C VAL A 122 -23.98 -37.53 32.57
N PRO A 123 -23.68 -38.73 33.11
CA PRO A 123 -22.70 -38.91 34.18
C PRO A 123 -21.27 -38.71 33.67
N LEU A 124 -20.67 -37.56 33.98
CA LEU A 124 -19.33 -37.21 33.48
C LEU A 124 -18.22 -37.62 34.44
N TYR A 125 -18.38 -37.38 35.74
CA TYR A 125 -17.29 -37.56 36.70
C TYR A 125 -17.76 -38.28 37.98
N PRO A 126 -17.23 -39.49 38.27
CA PRO A 126 -17.62 -40.22 39.47
C PRO A 126 -17.01 -39.56 40.71
N LEU A 127 -17.86 -39.13 41.64
CA LEU A 127 -17.49 -38.50 42.91
C LEU A 127 -17.27 -39.54 44.03
N GLY A 128 -17.99 -40.65 43.98
CA GLY A 128 -17.81 -41.76 44.92
C GLY A 128 -18.84 -42.87 44.74
N SER A 129 -18.56 -44.05 45.28
CA SER A 129 -19.54 -45.14 45.35
C SER A 129 -20.06 -45.28 46.77
N TYR A 130 -21.32 -45.68 46.90
CA TYR A 130 -22.02 -45.78 48.18
C TYR A 130 -22.86 -47.04 48.22
N LEU A 131 -22.81 -47.75 49.34
CA LEU A 131 -23.77 -48.81 49.64
C LEU A 131 -25.09 -48.17 50.06
N VAL A 132 -26.17 -48.55 49.38
CA VAL A 132 -27.50 -48.02 49.60
C VAL A 132 -28.51 -49.14 49.79
N ALA A 133 -29.59 -48.82 50.51
CA ALA A 133 -30.84 -49.56 50.49
C ALA A 133 -31.94 -48.67 49.91
N ASN A 134 -33.02 -49.27 49.41
CA ASN A 134 -34.20 -48.49 49.01
C ASN A 134 -34.83 -47.83 50.25
N GLY A 135 -35.23 -46.56 50.13
CA GLY A 135 -35.93 -45.84 51.18
C GLY A 135 -37.45 -46.12 51.17
N ALA A 136 -38.18 -45.49 52.09
CA ALA A 136 -39.62 -45.68 52.25
C ALA A 136 -40.45 -45.10 51.09
N GLU A 137 -39.91 -44.11 50.37
CA GLU A 137 -40.57 -43.46 49.23
C GLU A 137 -40.00 -43.93 47.88
N ALA A 138 -40.82 -43.88 46.83
CA ALA A 138 -40.38 -44.20 45.47
C ALA A 138 -39.21 -43.30 45.04
N ARG A 139 -38.11 -43.91 44.56
CA ARG A 139 -36.85 -43.22 44.18
C ARG A 139 -36.10 -42.53 45.34
N SER A 140 -36.34 -42.94 46.58
CA SER A 140 -35.50 -42.55 47.73
C SER A 140 -34.45 -43.63 48.07
N TRP A 141 -33.29 -43.22 48.57
CA TRP A 141 -32.19 -44.11 48.96
C TRP A 141 -31.73 -43.83 50.38
N ARG A 142 -31.50 -44.89 51.15
CA ARG A 142 -30.84 -44.82 52.46
C ARG A 142 -29.37 -45.19 52.28
N PHE A 143 -28.49 -44.22 52.50
CA PHE A 143 -27.04 -44.37 52.37
C PHE A 143 -26.44 -45.00 53.65
N ILE A 144 -25.76 -46.14 53.52
CA ILE A 144 -25.25 -46.95 54.65
C ILE A 144 -23.76 -46.73 54.86
N GLY A 145 -22.96 -46.85 53.79
CA GLY A 145 -21.51 -46.70 53.86
C GLY A 145 -20.91 -46.26 52.53
N ARG A 146 -19.68 -45.72 52.55
CA ARG A 146 -18.95 -45.35 51.33
C ARG A 146 -18.16 -46.55 50.84
N ALA A 147 -18.40 -46.96 49.60
CA ALA A 147 -17.69 -48.04 48.94
C ALA A 147 -16.53 -47.51 48.08
N PRO A 148 -15.48 -48.31 47.85
CA PRO A 148 -14.46 -47.94 46.88
C PRO A 148 -15.05 -47.89 45.46
N LEU A 149 -14.55 -46.96 44.65
CA LEU A 149 -14.87 -46.91 43.22
C LEU A 149 -14.40 -48.20 42.54
N GLY A 150 -15.19 -48.70 41.59
CA GLY A 150 -14.76 -49.81 40.74
C GLY A 150 -13.52 -49.42 39.92
N PRO A 151 -12.69 -50.38 39.48
CA PRO A 151 -11.45 -50.10 38.76
C PRO A 151 -11.61 -49.18 37.53
N ALA A 152 -12.62 -49.46 36.70
CA ALA A 152 -12.90 -48.66 35.51
C ALA A 152 -13.26 -47.21 35.87
N LEU A 153 -14.13 -47.01 36.87
CA LEU A 153 -14.54 -45.69 37.32
C LEU A 153 -13.40 -44.93 38.00
N TYR A 154 -12.52 -45.61 38.73
CA TYR A 154 -11.33 -45.02 39.31
C TYR A 154 -10.35 -44.54 38.23
N LEU A 155 -10.09 -45.36 37.22
CA LEU A 155 -9.23 -44.98 36.08
C LEU A 155 -9.86 -43.83 35.28
N TRP A 156 -11.16 -43.88 35.04
CA TRP A 156 -11.91 -42.80 34.39
C TRP A 156 -11.79 -41.48 35.16
N GLN A 157 -11.96 -41.52 36.48
CA GLN A 157 -11.79 -40.33 37.34
C GLN A 157 -10.40 -39.70 37.17
N ARG A 158 -9.34 -40.52 37.10
CA ARG A 158 -7.97 -40.04 36.90
C ARG A 158 -7.72 -39.53 35.49
N ALA A 159 -8.29 -40.17 34.48
CA ALA A 159 -8.21 -39.72 33.10
C ALA A 159 -8.86 -38.34 32.91
N VAL A 160 -10.06 -38.14 33.48
CA VAL A 160 -10.74 -36.83 33.43
C VAL A 160 -9.93 -35.75 34.17
N ALA A 161 -9.42 -36.05 35.38
CA ALA A 161 -8.60 -35.10 36.12
C ALA A 161 -7.30 -34.71 35.38
N LEU A 162 -6.65 -35.68 34.73
CA LEU A 162 -5.49 -35.43 33.89
C LEU A 162 -5.86 -34.58 32.67
N GLY A 163 -6.97 -34.91 31.99
CA GLY A 163 -7.46 -34.16 30.84
C GLY A 163 -7.71 -32.68 31.16
N ILE A 164 -8.39 -32.40 32.28
CA ILE A 164 -8.62 -31.02 32.75
C ILE A 164 -7.30 -30.30 33.01
N THR A 165 -6.36 -30.96 33.72
CA THR A 165 -5.05 -30.38 34.03
C THR A 165 -4.27 -30.05 32.76
N THR A 166 -4.29 -30.95 31.77
CA THR A 166 -3.65 -30.74 30.47
C THR A 166 -4.27 -29.56 29.72
N VAL A 167 -5.59 -29.45 29.67
CA VAL A 167 -6.28 -28.33 29.01
C VAL A 167 -5.92 -27.00 29.67
N VAL A 168 -5.91 -26.94 31.01
CA VAL A 168 -5.51 -25.73 31.75
C VAL A 168 -4.05 -25.37 31.48
N ALA A 169 -3.15 -26.35 31.48
CA ALA A 169 -1.74 -26.13 31.20
C ALA A 169 -1.50 -25.63 29.76
N LEU A 170 -2.20 -26.22 28.77
CA LEU A 170 -2.15 -25.76 27.38
C LEU A 170 -2.74 -24.36 27.21
N GLY A 171 -3.85 -24.06 27.89
CA GLY A 171 -4.43 -22.71 27.91
C GLY A 171 -3.49 -21.67 28.51
N ALA A 172 -2.86 -21.98 29.65
CA ALA A 172 -1.87 -21.12 30.29
C ALA A 172 -0.62 -20.92 29.40
N TRP A 173 -0.16 -21.98 28.75
CA TRP A 173 0.95 -21.92 27.80
C TRP A 173 0.64 -21.02 26.61
N ASN A 174 -0.52 -21.22 25.97
CA ASN A 174 -0.95 -20.39 24.84
C ASN A 174 -1.13 -18.92 25.24
N ALA A 175 -1.70 -18.65 26.42
CA ALA A 175 -1.83 -17.29 26.95
C ALA A 175 -0.46 -16.63 27.23
N LEU A 176 0.52 -17.39 27.74
CA LEU A 176 1.89 -16.91 27.96
C LEU A 176 2.63 -16.67 26.64
N ALA A 177 2.42 -17.51 25.64
CA ALA A 177 2.99 -17.34 24.31
C ALA A 177 2.44 -16.07 23.65
N ALA A 178 1.12 -15.91 23.63
CA ALA A 178 0.43 -14.71 23.12
C ALA A 178 0.79 -13.43 23.90
N ALA A 179 1.22 -13.55 25.16
CA ALA A 179 1.69 -12.41 25.95
C ALA A 179 3.11 -11.95 25.58
N ARG A 180 3.90 -12.81 24.92
CA ARG A 180 5.32 -12.56 24.64
C ARG A 180 5.61 -12.25 23.17
N TYR A 181 4.73 -12.69 22.28
CA TYR A 181 4.90 -12.55 20.84
C TYR A 181 3.68 -11.85 20.24
N THR A 182 3.91 -11.07 19.19
CA THR A 182 2.89 -10.40 18.41
C THR A 182 3.32 -10.44 16.95
N THR A 183 2.35 -10.62 16.05
CA THR A 183 2.60 -10.65 14.62
C THR A 183 3.00 -9.26 14.15
N VAL A 184 4.22 -9.14 13.64
CA VAL A 184 4.72 -7.96 12.93
C VAL A 184 4.55 -8.20 11.44
N ARG A 185 3.83 -7.32 10.75
CA ARG A 185 3.71 -7.31 9.29
C ARG A 185 4.87 -6.52 8.71
N VAL A 186 5.45 -6.96 7.61
CA VAL A 186 6.56 -6.24 6.97
C VAL A 186 6.20 -6.00 5.52
N ALA A 187 6.05 -4.73 5.14
CA ALA A 187 5.65 -4.30 3.80
C ALA A 187 6.88 -3.77 3.05
N ASN A 188 7.12 -4.29 1.85
CA ASN A 188 8.21 -3.88 0.98
C ASN A 188 7.65 -3.34 -0.34
N ALA A 189 7.91 -2.07 -0.65
CA ALA A 189 7.52 -1.44 -1.91
C ALA A 189 8.65 -1.32 -2.94
N LEU A 190 9.84 -1.81 -2.62
CA LEU A 190 10.97 -1.82 -3.55
C LEU A 190 10.77 -2.88 -4.66
N PRO A 191 11.39 -2.67 -5.84
CA PRO A 191 11.28 -3.60 -6.96
C PRO A 191 12.12 -4.89 -6.77
N TYR A 192 12.77 -5.07 -5.62
CA TYR A 192 13.58 -6.23 -5.29
C TYR A 192 13.27 -6.71 -3.85
N PRO A 193 13.53 -7.99 -3.55
CA PRO A 193 13.31 -8.53 -2.21
C PRO A 193 14.29 -7.91 -1.20
N VAL A 194 13.86 -7.83 0.06
CA VAL A 194 14.66 -7.34 1.19
C VAL A 194 14.64 -8.36 2.33
N GLU A 195 15.69 -8.36 3.13
CA GLU A 195 15.72 -9.10 4.39
C GLU A 195 15.48 -8.12 5.54
N VAL A 196 14.49 -8.42 6.38
CA VAL A 196 14.11 -7.59 7.52
C VAL A 196 14.30 -8.38 8.79
N SER A 197 15.02 -7.79 9.74
CA SER A 197 15.21 -8.33 11.08
C SER A 197 14.56 -7.41 12.11
N VAL A 198 13.78 -8.00 13.02
CA VAL A 198 13.12 -7.32 14.15
C VAL A 198 13.56 -8.02 15.44
N GLY A 199 14.56 -7.45 16.10
CA GLY A 199 15.25 -8.11 17.20
C GLY A 199 15.97 -9.39 16.74
N ASP A 200 15.60 -10.53 17.31
CA ASP A 200 16.24 -11.83 17.03
C ASP A 200 15.59 -12.57 15.84
N ALA A 201 14.50 -12.05 15.28
CA ALA A 201 13.72 -12.69 14.23
C ALA A 201 14.00 -12.03 12.88
N SER A 202 14.13 -12.81 11.81
CA SER A 202 14.36 -12.32 10.45
C SER A 202 13.43 -12.97 9.43
N ILE A 203 13.11 -12.23 8.38
CA ILE A 203 12.29 -12.69 7.25
C ILE A 203 12.75 -12.07 5.93
N GLN A 204 12.66 -12.83 4.85
CA GLN A 204 12.80 -12.31 3.50
C GLN A 204 11.43 -11.85 2.99
N VAL A 205 11.32 -10.58 2.61
CA VAL A 205 10.09 -10.00 2.08
C VAL A 205 10.24 -9.84 0.57
N PRO A 206 9.32 -10.38 -0.25
CA PRO A 206 9.42 -10.29 -1.70
C PRO A 206 9.32 -8.83 -2.19
N ALA A 207 9.74 -8.59 -3.43
CA ALA A 207 9.55 -7.31 -4.09
C ALA A 207 8.06 -6.95 -4.13
N ARG A 208 7.72 -5.70 -3.80
CA ARG A 208 6.32 -5.22 -3.79
C ARG A 208 5.36 -6.11 -2.98
N GLY A 209 5.87 -6.69 -1.88
CA GLY A 209 5.20 -7.73 -1.12
C GLY A 209 4.96 -7.38 0.35
N LEU A 210 4.20 -8.26 1.01
CA LEU A 210 3.87 -8.19 2.43
C LEU A 210 4.10 -9.56 3.06
N GLU A 211 4.83 -9.60 4.17
CA GLU A 211 5.09 -10.82 4.92
C GLU A 211 4.79 -10.68 6.41
N ARG A 212 4.76 -11.81 7.12
CA ARG A 212 4.50 -11.87 8.57
C ARG A 212 5.70 -12.44 9.34
N LEU A 213 6.06 -11.77 10.42
CA LEU A 213 7.13 -12.14 11.33
C LEU A 213 6.60 -12.18 12.77
N GLU A 214 6.93 -13.22 13.54
CA GLU A 214 6.61 -13.25 14.97
C GLU A 214 7.64 -12.42 15.74
N GLY A 215 7.23 -11.24 16.20
CA GLY A 215 8.07 -10.31 16.97
C GLY A 215 7.87 -10.47 18.46
N ARG A 216 8.95 -10.40 19.26
CA ARG A 216 8.83 -10.33 20.73
C ARG A 216 8.33 -8.97 21.16
N VAL A 217 7.32 -8.95 22.03
CA VAL A 217 6.76 -7.72 22.64
C VAL A 217 7.86 -6.84 23.26
N GLY A 218 7.69 -5.53 23.14
CA GLY A 218 8.61 -4.46 23.58
C GLY A 218 9.39 -3.82 22.43
N ARG A 219 10.26 -2.85 22.76
CA ARG A 219 11.13 -2.18 21.77
C ARG A 219 12.16 -3.14 21.19
N ARG A 220 12.20 -3.21 19.87
CA ARG A 220 13.11 -4.06 19.10
C ARG A 220 13.85 -3.23 18.06
N PRO A 221 15.18 -3.42 17.91
CA PRO A 221 15.86 -2.85 16.76
C PRO A 221 15.32 -3.49 15.49
N VAL A 222 15.12 -2.69 14.46
CA VAL A 222 14.80 -3.14 13.11
C VAL A 222 15.98 -2.83 12.22
N LYS A 223 16.36 -3.81 11.41
CA LYS A 223 17.39 -3.66 10.40
C LYS A 223 16.92 -4.28 9.10
N VAL A 224 16.93 -3.48 8.04
CA VAL A 224 16.58 -3.89 6.69
C VAL A 224 17.84 -3.93 5.84
N THR A 225 18.06 -5.07 5.20
CA THR A 225 19.17 -5.32 4.29
C THR A 225 18.66 -5.63 2.89
N ALA A 226 19.32 -5.06 1.89
CA ALA A 226 19.10 -5.36 0.49
C ALA A 226 20.46 -5.49 -0.20
N GLN A 227 20.62 -6.54 -1.02
CA GLN A 227 21.86 -6.77 -1.79
C GLN A 227 23.14 -6.75 -0.92
N GLY A 228 23.04 -7.27 0.31
CA GLY A 228 24.16 -7.31 1.26
C GLY A 228 24.51 -5.98 1.94
N ARG A 229 23.75 -4.91 1.70
CA ARG A 229 23.92 -3.61 2.34
C ARG A 229 22.72 -3.29 3.23
N THR A 230 22.97 -2.63 4.35
CA THR A 230 21.89 -2.10 5.20
C THR A 230 21.33 -0.85 4.55
N ILE A 231 20.01 -0.85 4.33
CA ILE A 231 19.29 0.26 3.70
C ILE A 231 18.43 1.04 4.70
N GLU A 232 18.05 0.42 5.83
CA GLU A 232 17.28 1.06 6.89
C GLU A 232 17.65 0.45 8.25
N GLU A 233 17.80 1.29 9.26
CA GLU A 233 17.89 0.90 10.66
C GLU A 233 16.93 1.77 11.48
N GLY A 234 16.27 1.18 12.47
CA GLY A 234 15.35 1.88 13.34
C GLY A 234 14.95 1.06 14.56
N GLU A 235 13.92 1.51 15.27
CA GLU A 235 13.33 0.78 16.39
C GLU A 235 11.83 0.64 16.17
N LEU A 236 11.30 -0.55 16.47
CA LEU A 236 9.87 -0.84 16.48
C LEU A 236 9.46 -1.19 17.90
N ASP A 237 8.52 -0.44 18.47
CA ASP A 237 7.83 -0.86 19.68
C ASP A 237 6.77 -1.88 19.29
N VAL A 238 6.90 -3.12 19.76
CA VAL A 238 5.94 -4.19 19.50
C VAL A 238 4.99 -4.26 20.69
N PRO A 239 3.83 -3.56 20.67
CA PRO A 239 2.88 -3.58 21.77
C PRO A 239 2.24 -4.95 21.92
N ARG A 240 1.69 -5.21 23.11
CA ARG A 240 0.93 -6.43 23.39
C ARG A 240 -0.53 -6.21 23.04
N GLY A 241 -1.09 -7.14 22.25
CA GLY A 241 -2.54 -7.21 22.02
C GLY A 241 -3.06 -6.14 21.06
N THR A 242 -2.18 -5.53 20.27
CA THR A 242 -2.55 -4.59 19.20
C THR A 242 -2.79 -5.34 17.91
N ASP A 243 -3.83 -4.95 17.17
CA ASP A 243 -4.26 -5.64 15.95
C ASP A 243 -3.26 -5.50 14.80
N VAL A 244 -2.71 -4.30 14.60
CA VAL A 244 -1.72 -4.02 13.55
C VAL A 244 -0.43 -3.51 14.15
N VAL A 245 0.64 -4.27 13.94
CA VAL A 245 2.02 -3.81 14.10
C VAL A 245 2.71 -4.09 12.77
N ALA A 246 3.12 -3.04 12.06
CA ALA A 246 3.76 -3.18 10.77
C ALA A 246 5.06 -2.36 10.65
N TRP A 247 6.04 -2.93 9.97
CA TRP A 247 7.22 -2.24 9.47
C TRP A 247 7.08 -1.99 7.96
N ASN A 248 6.98 -0.74 7.58
CA ASN A 248 6.92 -0.28 6.20
C ASN A 248 8.34 0.11 5.75
N VAL A 249 8.96 -0.74 4.94
CA VAL A 249 10.35 -0.57 4.51
C VAL A 249 10.52 0.80 3.85
N LEU A 250 11.38 1.64 4.45
CA LEU A 250 11.66 3.03 4.06
C LEU A 250 10.43 3.96 4.05
N GLY A 251 9.29 3.53 4.58
CA GLY A 251 8.01 4.24 4.51
C GLY A 251 7.38 4.23 3.11
N LEU A 252 7.81 3.37 2.19
CA LEU A 252 7.46 3.44 0.77
C LEU A 252 6.13 2.76 0.41
N ALA A 253 5.65 1.83 1.23
CA ALA A 253 4.45 1.06 0.95
C ALA A 253 3.18 1.85 1.32
N PRO A 254 2.16 1.88 0.43
CA PRO A 254 0.89 2.56 0.68
C PRO A 254 -0.01 1.75 1.61
N ILE A 255 0.41 1.65 2.88
CA ILE A 255 -0.44 1.13 3.96
C ILE A 255 -1.49 2.20 4.27
N TYR A 256 -2.77 1.81 4.30
CA TYR A 256 -3.85 2.72 4.61
C TYR A 256 -4.88 2.08 5.54
N GLN A 257 -5.56 2.94 6.29
CA GLN A 257 -6.72 2.61 7.11
C GLN A 257 -7.96 3.27 6.53
N LEU A 258 -9.05 2.51 6.39
CA LEU A 258 -10.35 3.06 6.04
C LEU A 258 -11.48 2.39 6.83
N GLU A 259 -12.64 3.04 6.83
CA GLU A 259 -13.88 2.53 7.41
C GLU A 259 -14.69 1.82 6.31
N VAL A 260 -14.98 0.54 6.50
CA VAL A 260 -15.86 -0.26 5.65
C VAL A 260 -17.26 -0.22 6.24
N ARG A 261 -18.20 0.44 5.55
CA ARG A 261 -19.58 0.57 5.99
C ARG A 261 -20.48 -0.48 5.31
N TYR A 262 -21.09 -1.34 6.12
CA TYR A 262 -22.12 -2.29 5.69
C TYR A 262 -23.50 -1.69 5.93
N THR A 263 -24.35 -1.65 4.90
CA THR A 263 -25.73 -1.12 5.00
C THR A 263 -26.74 -2.20 4.61
N ALA A 264 -27.90 -2.19 5.27
CA ALA A 264 -29.02 -3.04 4.89
C ALA A 264 -29.69 -2.58 3.58
N ASP A 265 -29.57 -1.30 3.24
CA ASP A 265 -30.09 -0.71 2.01
C ASP A 265 -29.03 -0.75 0.91
N ARG A 266 -29.23 -1.61 -0.09
CA ARG A 266 -28.33 -1.74 -1.25
C ARG A 266 -28.31 -0.49 -2.15
N ASN A 267 -29.27 0.41 -2.00
CA ASN A 267 -29.39 1.62 -2.81
C ASN A 267 -28.87 2.88 -2.10
N ALA A 268 -28.44 2.76 -0.83
CA ALA A 268 -27.79 3.87 -0.15
C ALA A 268 -26.39 4.10 -0.76
N SER A 269 -26.23 5.17 -1.53
CA SER A 269 -24.92 5.60 -2.02
C SER A 269 -24.02 5.96 -0.83
N SER A 270 -22.78 5.46 -0.82
CA SER A 270 -21.78 5.70 0.25
C SER A 270 -21.16 7.11 0.17
N SER A 271 -21.98 8.14 0.08
CA SER A 271 -21.54 9.53 -0.17
C SER A 271 -20.78 10.19 1.00
N ASP A 272 -20.47 9.45 2.07
CA ASP A 272 -19.84 9.92 3.31
C ASP A 272 -18.64 9.05 3.72
N ASP A 273 -18.01 8.34 2.78
CA ASP A 273 -16.81 7.56 3.09
C ASP A 273 -15.65 8.51 3.41
N ALA A 274 -15.23 8.53 4.68
CA ALA A 274 -14.11 9.33 5.13
C ALA A 274 -12.84 8.97 4.32
N ALA A 275 -12.06 9.99 3.96
CA ALA A 275 -10.81 9.78 3.24
C ALA A 275 -9.89 8.80 4.00
N PRO A 276 -9.25 7.84 3.31
CA PRO A 276 -8.40 6.86 3.97
C PRO A 276 -7.24 7.54 4.69
N THR A 277 -6.90 7.05 5.88
CA THR A 277 -5.70 7.48 6.58
C THR A 277 -4.50 6.75 6.00
N LEU A 278 -3.63 7.49 5.32
CA LEU A 278 -2.42 6.97 4.67
C LEU A 278 -1.22 7.01 5.62
N PHE A 279 -0.50 5.89 5.72
CA PHE A 279 0.74 5.75 6.51
C PHE A 279 2.01 5.84 5.66
N CYS A 280 1.93 6.47 4.48
CA CYS A 280 3.09 6.74 3.64
C CYS A 280 4.13 7.61 4.38
N GLY A 281 5.41 7.27 4.21
CA GLY A 281 6.54 7.92 4.87
C GLY A 281 6.79 7.47 6.32
N GLN A 282 5.93 6.65 6.90
CA GLN A 282 6.10 6.11 8.26
C GLN A 282 6.67 4.70 8.21
N SER A 283 7.84 4.47 8.81
CA SER A 283 8.42 3.12 8.88
C SER A 283 7.72 2.21 9.89
N ALA A 284 7.27 2.74 11.04
CA ALA A 284 6.52 2.00 12.03
C ALA A 284 5.04 2.39 11.98
N VAL A 285 4.16 1.40 11.77
CA VAL A 285 2.70 1.60 11.74
C VAL A 285 2.10 0.72 12.82
N ILE A 286 1.45 1.36 13.80
CA ILE A 286 0.81 0.69 14.93
C ILE A 286 -0.63 1.21 15.00
N VAL A 287 -1.58 0.30 14.77
CA VAL A 287 -3.02 0.62 14.74
C VAL A 287 -3.76 -0.43 15.55
N ASP A 288 -4.64 0.03 16.43
CA ASP A 288 -5.49 -0.81 17.28
C ASP A 288 -6.95 -0.71 16.83
N ASP A 289 -7.81 -1.58 17.35
CA ASP A 289 -9.23 -1.65 17.03
C ASP A 289 -9.49 -1.82 15.51
N VAL A 290 -8.79 -2.79 14.91
CA VAL A 290 -8.87 -3.10 13.47
C VAL A 290 -9.61 -4.41 13.25
N ASP A 291 -10.76 -4.34 12.57
CA ASP A 291 -11.59 -5.52 12.29
C ASP A 291 -11.00 -6.42 11.18
N PHE A 292 -10.33 -5.82 10.19
CA PHE A 292 -9.75 -6.53 9.05
C PHE A 292 -8.28 -6.13 8.85
N VAL A 293 -7.36 -7.07 9.08
CA VAL A 293 -5.90 -6.83 9.05
C VAL A 293 -5.27 -7.48 7.83
N PHE A 294 -5.03 -6.68 6.78
CA PHE A 294 -4.45 -7.09 5.49
C PHE A 294 -5.20 -8.26 4.83
N GLU A 295 -6.53 -8.26 4.98
CA GLU A 295 -7.42 -9.23 4.37
C GLU A 295 -8.60 -8.52 3.70
N THR A 296 -9.16 -9.14 2.67
CA THR A 296 -10.32 -8.60 1.98
C THR A 296 -11.53 -8.69 2.91
N PRO A 297 -12.20 -7.57 3.24
CA PRO A 297 -13.44 -7.61 4.01
C PRO A 297 -14.48 -8.49 3.31
N PRO A 298 -15.31 -9.24 4.06
CA PRO A 298 -16.41 -9.99 3.47
C PRO A 298 -17.38 -9.03 2.78
N GLU A 299 -18.00 -9.45 1.68
CA GLU A 299 -18.99 -8.64 0.96
C GLU A 299 -20.28 -8.42 1.78
N GLN A 300 -20.57 -9.31 2.74
CA GLN A 300 -21.79 -9.28 3.54
C GLN A 300 -21.48 -9.55 5.02
N LEU A 301 -22.17 -8.84 5.91
CA LEU A 301 -22.05 -9.01 7.36
C LEU A 301 -23.43 -9.25 7.98
N SER A 302 -23.50 -10.13 8.98
CA SER A 302 -24.73 -10.29 9.78
C SER A 302 -24.92 -9.06 10.67
N MET A 303 -26.01 -8.32 10.47
CA MET A 303 -26.28 -7.08 11.20
C MET A 303 -27.12 -7.33 12.46
N PRO A 304 -26.81 -6.68 13.59
CA PRO A 304 -27.68 -6.69 14.77
C PRO A 304 -29.07 -6.15 14.43
N LYS A 305 -30.12 -6.76 15.01
CA LYS A 305 -31.50 -6.31 14.81
C LYS A 305 -31.64 -4.84 15.23
N GLY A 306 -32.12 -4.00 14.31
CA GLY A 306 -32.40 -2.58 14.55
C GLY A 306 -31.27 -1.60 14.19
N GLN A 307 -30.12 -2.07 13.68
CA GLN A 307 -29.08 -1.20 13.13
C GLN A 307 -29.23 -1.04 11.62
N ALA A 308 -29.20 0.21 11.13
CA ALA A 308 -29.29 0.53 9.70
C ALA A 308 -27.97 0.37 8.95
N PHE A 309 -26.84 0.52 9.66
CA PHE A 309 -25.49 0.28 9.15
C PHE A 309 -24.58 -0.25 10.26
N VAL A 310 -23.49 -0.91 9.85
CA VAL A 310 -22.40 -1.38 10.71
C VAL A 310 -21.08 -0.96 10.07
N SER A 311 -20.24 -0.27 10.82
CA SER A 311 -18.91 0.13 10.36
C SER A 311 -17.84 -0.80 10.90
N ARG A 312 -16.81 -1.06 10.09
CA ARG A 312 -15.66 -1.89 10.42
C ARG A 312 -14.38 -1.23 9.95
N THR A 313 -13.30 -1.36 10.70
CA THR A 313 -12.00 -0.78 10.31
C THR A 313 -11.20 -1.79 9.49
N LEU A 314 -10.70 -1.36 8.33
CA LEU A 314 -9.77 -2.12 7.49
C LEU A 314 -8.41 -1.42 7.50
N VAL A 315 -7.35 -2.18 7.77
CA VAL A 315 -5.97 -1.78 7.44
C VAL A 315 -5.45 -2.72 6.37
N THR A 316 -5.01 -2.18 5.24
CA THR A 316 -4.49 -2.99 4.14
C THR A 316 -3.42 -2.25 3.33
N LEU A 317 -2.89 -2.91 2.30
CA LEU A 317 -1.88 -2.40 1.39
C LEU A 317 -2.52 -2.11 0.02
N ALA A 318 -2.41 -0.88 -0.46
CA ALA A 318 -2.84 -0.53 -1.82
C ALA A 318 -1.91 -1.18 -2.86
N PRO A 319 -2.33 -1.31 -4.13
CA PRO A 319 -1.43 -1.70 -5.21
C PRO A 319 -0.14 -0.89 -5.17
N VAL A 320 1.00 -1.58 -5.12
CA VAL A 320 2.31 -0.94 -4.99
C VAL A 320 2.75 -0.46 -6.37
N GLU A 321 2.55 0.82 -6.62
CA GLU A 321 3.03 1.52 -7.81
C GLU A 321 4.27 2.36 -7.49
N PRO A 322 5.26 2.46 -8.41
CA PRO A 322 6.43 3.31 -8.23
C PRO A 322 6.04 4.77 -7.94
N GLY A 323 6.37 5.24 -6.73
CA GLY A 323 6.05 6.60 -6.31
C GLY A 323 4.60 6.83 -5.86
N GLY A 324 3.74 5.80 -5.78
CA GLY A 324 2.34 5.94 -5.38
C GLY A 324 2.17 6.66 -4.03
N CYS A 325 2.98 6.28 -3.03
CA CYS A 325 2.97 6.98 -1.74
C CYS A 325 3.44 8.44 -1.81
N ALA A 326 4.41 8.75 -2.67
CA ALA A 326 4.92 10.11 -2.81
C ALA A 326 3.83 11.03 -3.39
N PHE A 327 3.12 10.58 -4.42
CA PHE A 327 1.99 11.33 -4.99
C PHE A 327 0.81 11.43 -4.03
N ALA A 328 0.49 10.36 -3.30
CA ALA A 328 -0.58 10.39 -2.29
C ALA A 328 -0.29 11.43 -1.18
N LEU A 329 0.97 11.54 -0.75
CA LEU A 329 1.39 12.57 0.20
C LEU A 329 1.27 13.98 -0.38
N VAL A 330 1.67 14.19 -1.65
CA VAL A 330 1.54 15.48 -2.33
C VAL A 330 0.06 15.88 -2.44
N GLY A 331 -0.82 14.96 -2.85
CA GLY A 331 -2.27 15.19 -2.92
C GLY A 331 -2.89 15.50 -1.55
N ALA A 332 -2.32 14.96 -0.47
CA ALA A 332 -2.70 15.29 0.91
C ALA A 332 -2.05 16.58 1.46
N GLY A 333 -1.43 17.41 0.60
CA GLY A 333 -0.79 18.67 0.97
C GLY A 333 0.57 18.53 1.67
N LYS A 334 1.17 17.33 1.66
CA LYS A 334 2.47 17.02 2.30
C LYS A 334 3.60 16.92 1.27
N ALA A 335 3.73 17.92 0.40
CA ALA A 335 4.65 17.91 -0.73
C ALA A 335 6.12 17.62 -0.35
N ALA A 336 6.63 18.25 0.70
CA ALA A 336 8.01 18.03 1.16
C ALA A 336 8.31 16.57 1.54
N LEU A 337 7.38 15.93 2.27
CA LEU A 337 7.53 14.51 2.65
C LEU A 337 7.39 13.60 1.43
N GLY A 338 6.49 13.92 0.51
CA GLY A 338 6.36 13.19 -0.77
C GLY A 338 7.64 13.28 -1.61
N ALA A 339 8.25 14.45 -1.69
CA ALA A 339 9.52 14.68 -2.38
C ALA A 339 10.67 13.90 -1.75
N GLU A 340 10.80 13.92 -0.42
CA GLU A 340 11.79 13.12 0.32
C GLU A 340 11.62 11.63 0.04
N LEU A 341 10.38 11.14 0.06
CA LEU A 341 10.08 9.73 -0.16
C LEU A 341 10.38 9.30 -1.60
N ALA A 342 10.10 10.14 -2.59
CA ALA A 342 10.45 9.89 -3.99
C ALA A 342 11.97 9.90 -4.22
N ALA A 343 12.70 10.84 -3.61
CA ALA A 343 14.16 10.87 -3.66
C ALA A 343 14.76 9.60 -3.04
N ARG A 344 14.27 9.18 -1.87
CA ARG A 344 14.68 7.94 -1.21
C ARG A 344 14.40 6.72 -2.09
N TYR A 345 13.22 6.62 -2.70
CA TYR A 345 12.91 5.55 -3.64
C TYR A 345 13.92 5.50 -4.79
N ALA A 346 14.18 6.64 -5.43
CA ALA A 346 15.10 6.74 -6.55
C ALA A 346 16.53 6.35 -6.14
N GLU A 347 17.03 6.79 -4.99
CA GLU A 347 18.35 6.39 -4.48
C GLU A 347 18.47 4.87 -4.32
N HIS A 348 17.42 4.22 -3.81
CA HIS A 348 17.38 2.76 -3.62
C HIS A 348 17.13 1.96 -4.89
N THR A 349 16.56 2.56 -5.93
CA THR A 349 16.52 1.96 -7.27
C THR A 349 17.77 2.27 -8.09
N GLY A 350 18.82 2.80 -7.44
CA GLY A 350 20.07 3.15 -8.09
C GLY A 350 19.88 4.27 -9.09
N TYR A 351 19.07 5.28 -8.76
CA TYR A 351 18.71 6.41 -9.62
C TYR A 351 18.16 5.96 -10.99
N ASP A 352 17.20 5.05 -11.02
CA ASP A 352 16.42 4.78 -12.24
C ASP A 352 15.88 6.10 -12.83
N VAL A 353 16.01 6.34 -14.14
CA VAL A 353 15.72 7.65 -14.77
C VAL A 353 14.29 8.13 -14.46
N PRO A 354 13.22 7.35 -14.71
CA PRO A 354 11.86 7.73 -14.32
C PRO A 354 11.70 8.04 -12.82
N ALA A 355 12.38 7.29 -11.94
CA ALA A 355 12.33 7.56 -10.50
C ALA A 355 13.03 8.87 -10.13
N SER A 356 14.20 9.12 -10.71
CA SER A 356 14.95 10.36 -10.55
C SER A 356 14.16 11.56 -11.06
N GLU A 357 13.52 11.46 -12.23
CA GLU A 357 12.67 12.51 -12.80
C GLU A 357 11.50 12.86 -11.90
N ARG A 358 10.80 11.85 -11.38
CA ARG A 358 9.73 12.05 -10.39
C ARG A 358 10.24 12.73 -9.12
N ALA A 359 11.37 12.28 -8.58
CA ALA A 359 11.96 12.87 -7.36
C ALA A 359 12.27 14.36 -7.55
N VAL A 360 12.96 14.71 -8.64
CA VAL A 360 13.22 16.11 -9.00
C VAL A 360 11.94 16.90 -9.19
N GLY A 361 10.97 16.38 -9.93
CA GLY A 361 9.69 17.05 -10.15
C GLY A 361 8.97 17.35 -8.83
N LEU A 362 8.97 16.40 -7.90
CA LEU A 362 8.35 16.59 -6.58
C LEU A 362 9.14 17.53 -5.68
N LEU A 363 10.47 17.54 -5.74
CA LEU A 363 11.32 18.51 -5.03
C LEU A 363 11.04 19.94 -5.54
N MET A 364 10.94 20.12 -6.86
CA MET A 364 10.56 21.41 -7.46
C MET A 364 9.15 21.83 -7.05
N ASN A 365 8.19 20.89 -7.02
CA ASN A 365 6.82 21.17 -6.55
C ASN A 365 6.77 21.53 -5.06
N ALA A 366 7.65 20.95 -4.25
CA ALA A 366 7.83 21.29 -2.84
C ALA A 366 8.61 22.61 -2.62
N GLU A 367 8.94 23.34 -3.69
CA GLU A 367 9.74 24.57 -3.68
C GLU A 367 11.17 24.37 -3.13
N ASP A 368 11.69 23.13 -3.17
CA ASP A 368 13.05 22.78 -2.80
C ASP A 368 13.97 22.74 -4.02
N GLU A 369 14.18 23.90 -4.63
CA GLU A 369 15.02 24.08 -5.82
C GLU A 369 16.47 23.62 -5.61
N GLN A 370 17.02 23.88 -4.41
CA GLN A 370 18.39 23.49 -4.08
C GLN A 370 18.50 21.98 -3.84
N GLY A 371 17.52 21.37 -3.16
CA GLY A 371 17.45 19.92 -3.00
C GLY A 371 17.27 19.21 -4.35
N ALA A 372 16.44 19.75 -5.25
CA ALA A 372 16.30 19.23 -6.61
C ALA A 372 17.63 19.26 -7.38
N ALA A 373 18.36 20.38 -7.34
CA ALA A 373 19.65 20.52 -8.00
C ALA A 373 20.70 19.57 -7.42
N ALA A 374 20.78 19.49 -6.09
CA ALA A 374 21.69 18.59 -5.39
C ALA A 374 21.37 17.11 -5.65
N PHE A 375 20.09 16.74 -5.71
CA PHE A 375 19.65 15.39 -6.03
C PHE A 375 20.01 15.02 -7.47
N ALA A 376 19.71 15.89 -8.44
CA ALA A 376 20.03 15.64 -9.84
C ALA A 376 21.55 15.51 -10.07
N ASP A 377 22.37 16.29 -9.35
CA ASP A 377 23.83 16.16 -9.39
C ASP A 377 24.30 14.81 -8.84
N ARG A 378 23.72 14.32 -7.72
CA ARG A 378 24.04 12.98 -7.19
C ARG A 378 23.66 11.88 -8.17
N ALA A 379 22.47 11.95 -8.76
CA ALA A 379 22.00 10.97 -9.74
C ALA A 379 22.92 10.91 -10.97
N ARG A 380 23.30 12.08 -11.50
CA ARG A 380 24.27 12.21 -12.60
C ARG A 380 25.66 11.68 -12.25
N ARG A 381 26.17 11.95 -11.04
CA ARG A 381 27.48 11.42 -10.62
C ARG A 381 27.47 9.92 -10.39
N ALA A 382 26.33 9.34 -10.03
CA ALA A 382 26.15 7.90 -9.94
C ALA A 382 26.13 7.21 -11.32
N HIS A 383 25.73 7.95 -12.36
CA HIS A 383 25.65 7.49 -13.76
C HIS A 383 26.32 8.48 -14.74
N PRO A 384 27.65 8.66 -14.68
CA PRO A 384 28.37 9.68 -15.45
C PRO A 384 28.29 9.52 -16.97
N GLU A 385 27.92 8.33 -17.46
CA GLU A 385 27.70 7.98 -18.86
C GLU A 385 26.25 8.15 -19.32
N SER A 386 25.30 8.33 -18.38
CA SER A 386 23.88 8.39 -18.72
C SER A 386 23.47 9.77 -19.22
N ILE A 387 23.19 9.86 -20.52
CA ILE A 387 22.69 11.08 -21.17
C ILE A 387 21.46 11.62 -20.45
N GLU A 388 20.51 10.77 -20.07
CA GLU A 388 19.26 11.20 -19.45
C GLU A 388 19.46 11.84 -18.06
N HIS A 389 20.36 11.30 -17.24
CA HIS A 389 20.71 11.93 -15.96
C HIS A 389 21.39 13.28 -16.15
N HIS A 390 22.27 13.38 -17.15
CA HIS A 390 22.87 14.65 -17.54
C HIS A 390 21.81 15.64 -18.04
N ARG A 391 20.83 15.17 -18.83
CA ARG A 391 19.76 16.01 -19.36
C ARG A 391 18.88 16.56 -18.25
N GLN A 392 18.54 15.71 -17.28
CA GLN A 392 17.78 16.06 -16.10
C GLN A 392 18.51 17.10 -15.23
N TYR A 393 19.79 16.89 -14.95
CA TYR A 393 20.61 17.86 -14.22
C TYR A 393 20.64 19.22 -14.91
N GLN A 394 20.88 19.25 -16.23
CA GLN A 394 20.86 20.47 -17.01
C GLN A 394 19.51 21.19 -16.96
N LYS A 395 18.39 20.45 -17.02
CA LYS A 395 17.03 21.01 -16.89
C LYS A 395 16.86 21.73 -15.55
N VAL A 396 17.16 21.06 -14.44
CA VAL A 396 17.00 21.62 -13.08
C VAL A 396 17.88 22.84 -12.89
N MET A 397 19.15 22.73 -13.26
CA MET A 397 20.13 23.80 -13.11
C MET A 397 19.76 25.04 -13.95
N THR A 398 19.15 24.84 -15.12
CA THR A 398 18.57 25.93 -15.92
C THR A 398 17.39 26.58 -15.21
N MET A 399 16.47 25.79 -14.66
CA MET A 399 15.28 26.30 -13.95
C MET A 399 15.65 27.14 -12.71
N VAL A 400 16.74 26.80 -12.02
CA VAL A 400 17.24 27.55 -10.85
C VAL A 400 18.20 28.70 -11.22
N GLY A 401 18.32 29.02 -12.51
CA GLY A 401 19.09 30.18 -13.00
C GLY A 401 20.60 29.99 -13.10
N ARG A 402 21.10 28.75 -13.14
CA ARG A 402 22.54 28.43 -13.23
C ARG A 402 22.96 27.96 -14.63
N ARG A 403 22.30 28.49 -15.68
CA ARG A 403 22.56 28.09 -17.08
C ARG A 403 23.99 28.40 -17.53
N GLN A 404 24.54 29.57 -17.20
CA GLN A 404 25.90 29.92 -17.63
C GLN A 404 26.95 28.96 -17.04
N GLU A 405 26.82 28.60 -15.76
CA GLU A 405 27.69 27.63 -15.12
C GLU A 405 27.63 26.26 -15.81
N LEU A 406 26.43 25.83 -16.23
CA LEU A 406 26.28 24.60 -17.01
C LEU A 406 26.96 24.69 -18.37
N ILE A 407 26.82 25.80 -19.08
CA ILE A 407 27.46 26.00 -20.38
C ILE A 407 28.98 25.83 -20.23
N ASP A 408 29.57 26.48 -19.23
CA ASP A 408 31.01 26.39 -18.96
C ASP A 408 31.43 24.96 -18.58
N GLU A 409 30.65 24.27 -17.73
CA GLU A 409 30.91 22.88 -17.33
C GLU A 409 30.89 21.92 -18.53
N TYR A 410 29.84 21.98 -19.35
CA TYR A 410 29.68 21.05 -20.46
C TYR A 410 30.54 21.39 -21.67
N LYS A 411 30.91 22.67 -21.84
CA LYS A 411 31.98 23.06 -22.75
C LYS A 411 33.29 22.39 -22.35
N GLY A 412 33.67 22.48 -21.08
CA GLY A 412 34.87 21.82 -20.56
C GLY A 412 34.84 20.30 -20.73
N ARG A 413 33.66 19.66 -20.54
CA ARG A 413 33.48 18.22 -20.80
C ARG A 413 33.70 17.88 -22.29
N HIS A 414 33.12 18.65 -23.20
CA HIS A 414 33.29 18.45 -24.64
C HIS A 414 34.74 18.69 -25.09
N GLU A 415 35.39 19.73 -24.59
CA GLU A 415 36.79 20.03 -24.91
C GLU A 415 37.76 18.99 -24.31
N GLY A 416 37.42 18.43 -23.14
CA GLY A 416 38.18 17.37 -22.48
C GLY A 416 38.05 15.99 -23.16
N ASP A 417 36.94 15.74 -23.86
CA ASP A 417 36.75 14.55 -24.69
C ASP A 417 36.11 14.90 -26.04
N PRO A 418 36.90 15.44 -27.00
CA PRO A 418 36.38 15.82 -28.31
C PRO A 418 35.84 14.63 -29.10
N GLY A 419 36.22 13.39 -28.75
CA GLY A 419 35.78 12.16 -29.41
C GLY A 419 34.39 11.69 -29.00
N SER A 420 33.84 12.21 -27.91
CA SER A 420 32.52 11.83 -27.41
C SER A 420 31.40 12.64 -28.07
N ALA A 421 30.57 11.94 -28.86
CA ALA A 421 29.35 12.51 -29.44
C ALA A 421 28.32 12.89 -28.36
N ASP A 422 28.28 12.15 -27.25
CA ASP A 422 27.43 12.45 -26.09
C ASP A 422 27.84 13.76 -25.40
N ALA A 423 29.15 13.95 -25.20
CA ALA A 423 29.66 15.21 -24.63
C ALA A 423 29.36 16.39 -25.54
N ALA A 424 29.51 16.20 -26.86
CA ALA A 424 29.16 17.19 -27.87
C ALA A 424 27.66 17.55 -27.82
N TYR A 425 26.79 16.54 -27.82
CA TYR A 425 25.34 16.72 -27.67
C TYR A 425 24.96 17.47 -26.38
N LEU A 426 25.49 17.04 -25.25
CA LEU A 426 25.18 17.62 -23.95
C LEU A 426 25.63 19.08 -23.86
N TYR A 427 26.70 19.47 -24.56
CA TYR A 427 27.12 20.87 -24.66
C TYR A 427 26.20 21.68 -25.57
N VAL A 428 25.99 21.25 -26.82
CA VAL A 428 25.26 22.05 -27.82
C VAL A 428 23.81 22.30 -27.44
N ARG A 429 23.16 21.39 -26.70
CA ARG A 429 21.79 21.58 -26.22
C ARG A 429 21.61 22.69 -25.20
N LEU A 430 22.69 23.25 -24.65
CA LEU A 430 22.67 24.40 -23.74
C LEU A 430 22.88 25.73 -24.47
N LEU A 431 23.27 25.69 -25.74
CA LEU A 431 23.47 26.85 -26.58
C LEU A 431 22.15 27.25 -27.24
N SER A 432 22.05 28.53 -27.62
CA SER A 432 20.87 29.10 -28.28
C SER A 432 21.30 29.95 -29.48
N GLY A 433 20.41 30.13 -30.44
CA GLY A 433 20.61 31.00 -31.60
C GLY A 433 21.78 30.58 -32.50
N PRO A 434 22.36 31.52 -33.28
CA PRO A 434 23.35 31.21 -34.31
C PRO A 434 24.62 30.50 -33.81
N ALA A 435 25.00 30.72 -32.55
CA ALA A 435 26.15 30.04 -31.95
C ALA A 435 25.87 28.54 -31.75
N ALA A 436 24.63 28.16 -31.44
CA ALA A 436 24.23 26.76 -31.35
C ALA A 436 24.27 26.10 -32.74
N ASP A 437 23.80 26.78 -33.77
CA ASP A 437 23.76 26.28 -35.15
C ASP A 437 25.17 25.95 -35.67
N GLU A 438 26.13 26.87 -35.48
CA GLU A 438 27.52 26.70 -35.92
C GLU A 438 28.16 25.49 -35.22
N VAL A 439 27.99 25.39 -33.90
CA VAL A 439 28.52 24.29 -33.10
C VAL A 439 27.86 22.97 -33.50
N LEU A 440 26.55 22.94 -33.67
CA LEU A 440 25.82 21.73 -34.06
C LEU A 440 26.25 21.24 -35.45
N ALA A 441 26.39 22.14 -36.41
CA ALA A 441 26.82 21.80 -37.76
C ALA A 441 28.19 21.10 -37.74
N GLY A 442 29.17 21.68 -37.05
CA GLY A 442 30.50 21.07 -36.89
C GLY A 442 30.46 19.72 -36.15
N MET A 443 29.58 19.56 -35.18
CA MET A 443 29.39 18.28 -34.47
C MET A 443 28.77 17.21 -35.37
N LEU A 444 27.81 17.55 -36.21
CA LEU A 444 27.17 16.61 -37.14
C LEU A 444 28.07 16.22 -38.31
N GLU A 445 29.01 17.07 -38.73
CA GLU A 445 30.06 16.67 -39.66
C GLU A 445 30.92 15.53 -39.08
N ARG A 446 31.19 15.59 -37.77
CA ARG A 446 32.01 14.60 -37.07
C ARG A 446 31.23 13.36 -36.64
N PHE A 447 29.97 13.54 -36.25
CA PHE A 447 29.10 12.50 -35.69
C PHE A 447 27.75 12.47 -36.44
N PRO A 448 27.75 12.13 -37.74
CA PRO A 448 26.58 12.32 -38.60
C PRO A 448 25.38 11.46 -38.21
N ASP A 449 25.62 10.34 -37.55
CA ASP A 449 24.58 9.36 -37.20
C ASP A 449 24.33 9.31 -35.69
N HIS A 450 24.73 10.35 -34.94
CA HIS A 450 24.45 10.39 -33.51
C HIS A 450 22.97 10.76 -33.26
N PRO A 451 22.17 9.90 -32.60
CA PRO A 451 20.72 10.04 -32.57
C PRO A 451 20.26 11.34 -31.87
N TYR A 452 20.89 11.71 -30.76
CA TYR A 452 20.52 12.94 -30.04
C TYR A 452 20.94 14.22 -30.78
N LEU A 453 22.03 14.20 -31.56
CA LEU A 453 22.43 15.37 -32.37
C LEU A 453 21.46 15.55 -33.55
N LEU A 454 21.04 14.45 -34.17
CA LEU A 454 19.98 14.48 -35.19
C LEU A 454 18.67 15.01 -34.62
N ARG A 455 18.27 14.57 -33.41
CA ARG A 455 17.09 15.10 -32.72
C ARG A 455 17.21 16.61 -32.46
N THR A 456 18.37 17.09 -32.00
CA THR A 456 18.63 18.53 -31.81
C THR A 456 18.53 19.31 -33.12
N LEU A 457 19.10 18.80 -34.21
CA LEU A 457 18.99 19.45 -35.52
C LEU A 457 17.54 19.51 -36.00
N ALA A 458 16.80 18.41 -35.87
CA ALA A 458 15.39 18.40 -36.24
C ALA A 458 14.59 19.43 -35.45
N TYR A 459 14.85 19.54 -34.13
CA TYR A 459 14.18 20.49 -33.25
C TYR A 459 14.48 21.94 -33.64
N GLN A 460 15.76 22.29 -33.82
CA GLN A 460 16.18 23.63 -34.26
C GLN A 460 15.64 23.96 -35.65
N ALA A 461 15.74 23.03 -36.60
CA ALA A 461 15.20 23.22 -37.94
C ALA A 461 13.67 23.41 -37.92
N GLY A 462 12.96 22.71 -37.04
CA GLY A 462 11.53 22.90 -36.84
C GLY A 462 11.20 24.31 -36.37
N HIS A 463 11.89 24.79 -35.33
CA HIS A 463 11.70 26.14 -34.78
C HIS A 463 12.08 27.26 -35.75
N ASP A 464 13.14 27.07 -36.54
CA ASP A 464 13.57 28.04 -37.55
C ASP A 464 12.66 28.10 -38.79
N GLY A 465 11.60 27.29 -38.84
CA GLY A 465 10.74 27.16 -40.02
C GLY A 465 11.39 26.39 -41.17
N LYS A 466 12.54 25.75 -40.96
CA LYS A 466 13.23 24.87 -41.92
C LYS A 466 12.58 23.48 -41.90
N HIS A 467 11.26 23.42 -42.07
CA HIS A 467 10.45 22.22 -41.83
C HIS A 467 10.84 21.01 -42.69
N GLN A 468 11.28 21.23 -43.94
CA GLN A 468 11.75 20.12 -44.79
C GLN A 468 13.01 19.46 -44.20
N LEU A 469 13.97 20.28 -43.75
CA LEU A 469 15.18 19.77 -43.09
C LEU A 469 14.83 19.01 -41.81
N ALA A 470 13.86 19.50 -41.03
CA ALA A 470 13.39 18.81 -39.83
C ALA A 470 12.83 17.42 -40.16
N LEU A 471 11.95 17.29 -41.16
CA LEU A 471 11.39 16.00 -41.59
C LEU A 471 12.45 15.05 -42.14
N ASP A 472 13.37 15.53 -42.98
CA ASP A 472 14.44 14.72 -43.54
C ASP A 472 15.38 14.22 -42.43
N THR A 473 15.65 15.06 -41.43
CA THR A 473 16.46 14.70 -40.27
C THR A 473 15.76 13.69 -39.36
N LEU A 474 14.44 13.81 -39.16
CA LEU A 474 13.65 12.84 -38.39
C LEU A 474 13.58 11.47 -39.09
N GLU A 475 13.47 11.44 -40.41
CA GLU A 475 13.54 10.20 -41.18
C GLU A 475 14.93 9.56 -41.06
N LYS A 476 15.99 10.38 -41.11
CA LYS A 476 17.35 9.90 -40.84
C LYS A 476 17.47 9.35 -39.41
N LEU A 477 16.96 10.08 -38.41
CA LEU A 477 16.95 9.64 -37.02
C LEU A 477 16.23 8.30 -36.88
N ARG A 478 15.07 8.12 -37.52
CA ARG A 478 14.31 6.86 -37.51
C ARG A 478 15.11 5.67 -38.04
N GLY A 479 16.01 5.91 -39.00
CA GLY A 479 16.93 4.90 -39.52
C GLY A 479 18.06 4.51 -38.55
N VAL A 480 18.42 5.40 -37.61
CA VAL A 480 19.47 5.21 -36.59
C VAL A 480 18.88 4.69 -35.28
N ASP A 481 17.87 5.38 -34.77
CA ASP A 481 17.17 5.12 -33.51
C ASP A 481 15.67 5.40 -33.70
N ARG A 482 14.92 4.33 -33.95
CA ARG A 482 13.48 4.41 -34.18
C ARG A 482 12.71 4.87 -32.94
N ALA A 483 13.11 4.45 -31.74
CA ALA A 483 12.41 4.81 -30.52
C ALA A 483 12.51 6.32 -30.29
N LEU A 484 13.72 6.89 -30.42
CA LEU A 484 13.92 8.32 -30.25
C LEU A 484 13.20 9.17 -31.33
N ALA A 485 13.08 8.64 -32.55
CA ALA A 485 12.30 9.27 -33.61
C ALA A 485 10.79 9.23 -33.32
N ASP A 486 10.29 8.10 -32.84
CA ASP A 486 8.88 7.91 -32.47
C ASP A 486 8.53 8.81 -31.25
N ASP A 487 9.46 9.04 -30.32
CA ASP A 487 9.34 10.04 -29.22
C ASP A 487 9.36 11.52 -29.72
N SER A 488 9.51 11.74 -31.02
CA SER A 488 9.58 13.08 -31.63
C SER A 488 8.41 13.36 -32.59
N VAL A 489 7.30 12.61 -32.48
CA VAL A 489 6.10 12.76 -33.33
C VAL A 489 5.54 14.18 -33.30
N ALA A 490 5.49 14.85 -32.14
CA ALA A 490 4.98 16.22 -32.04
C ALA A 490 5.75 17.21 -32.95
N LEU A 491 7.08 17.04 -33.03
CA LEU A 491 7.92 17.83 -33.91
C LEU A 491 7.69 17.50 -35.39
N GLU A 492 7.51 16.21 -35.73
CA GLU A 492 7.19 15.77 -37.09
C GLU A 492 5.85 16.35 -37.55
N VAL A 493 4.85 16.37 -36.66
CA VAL A 493 3.52 16.94 -36.91
C VAL A 493 3.62 18.42 -37.22
N THR A 494 4.30 19.20 -36.40
CA THR A 494 4.49 20.64 -36.62
C THR A 494 5.23 20.91 -37.93
N ALA A 495 6.31 20.17 -38.22
CA ALA A 495 7.05 20.32 -39.46
C ALA A 495 6.20 19.95 -40.70
N ALA A 496 5.41 18.88 -40.62
CA ALA A 496 4.50 18.49 -41.70
C ALA A 496 3.43 19.56 -41.95
N VAL A 497 2.83 20.15 -40.90
CA VAL A 497 1.87 21.25 -41.05
C VAL A 497 2.52 22.49 -41.65
N GLY A 498 3.74 22.84 -41.23
CA GLY A 498 4.50 23.96 -41.80
C GLY A 498 4.79 23.83 -43.30
N LEU A 499 4.78 22.61 -43.84
CA LEU A 499 4.87 22.32 -45.28
C LEU A 499 3.52 22.15 -45.98
N GLY A 500 2.40 22.33 -45.27
CA GLY A 500 1.05 22.09 -45.79
C GLY A 500 0.68 20.60 -45.92
N GLN A 501 1.46 19.69 -45.32
CA GLN A 501 1.23 18.24 -45.37
C GLN A 501 0.26 17.77 -44.25
N VAL A 502 -0.91 18.41 -44.13
CA VAL A 502 -1.87 18.15 -43.04
C VAL A 502 -2.31 16.67 -42.96
N GLU A 503 -2.51 16.00 -44.11
CA GLU A 503 -2.86 14.57 -44.14
C GLU A 503 -1.80 13.66 -43.51
N ARG A 504 -0.52 13.97 -43.74
CA ARG A 504 0.59 13.24 -43.13
C ARG A 504 0.59 13.45 -41.63
N ALA A 505 0.46 14.70 -41.18
CA ALA A 505 0.38 15.05 -39.76
C ALA A 505 -0.75 14.29 -39.05
N ARG A 506 -1.96 14.24 -39.66
CA ARG A 506 -3.10 13.48 -39.12
C ARG A 506 -2.82 11.99 -39.01
N SER A 507 -2.20 11.41 -40.04
CA SER A 507 -1.84 9.99 -40.04
C SER A 507 -0.83 9.65 -38.94
N LEU A 508 0.16 10.52 -38.72
CA LEU A 508 1.16 10.38 -37.65
C LEU A 508 0.50 10.42 -36.26
N VAL A 509 -0.32 11.44 -35.99
CA VAL A 509 -1.01 11.57 -34.69
C VAL A 509 -1.96 10.39 -34.44
N ALA A 510 -2.73 9.97 -35.46
CA ALA A 510 -3.63 8.83 -35.33
C ALA A 510 -2.88 7.52 -35.05
N ALA A 511 -1.72 7.31 -35.68
CA ALA A 511 -0.86 6.16 -35.42
C ALA A 511 -0.29 6.19 -34.00
N ALA A 512 0.20 7.35 -33.54
CA ALA A 512 0.74 7.53 -32.20
C ALA A 512 -0.34 7.33 -31.11
N LEU A 513 -1.53 7.93 -31.28
CA LEU A 513 -2.66 7.71 -30.36
C LEU A 513 -3.12 6.24 -30.29
N ALA A 514 -2.97 5.49 -31.38
CA ALA A 514 -3.30 4.07 -31.43
C ALA A 514 -2.24 3.17 -30.76
N ALA A 515 -1.01 3.65 -30.60
CA ALA A 515 0.05 2.98 -29.87
C ALA A 515 -0.20 3.14 -28.36
N SER A 516 -0.46 2.04 -27.66
CA SER A 516 -0.92 2.04 -26.26
C SER A 516 0.20 2.19 -25.23
N GLN A 517 1.37 2.72 -25.60
CA GLN A 517 2.55 2.80 -24.73
C GLN A 517 2.90 4.21 -24.26
N GLU A 518 2.22 5.22 -24.79
CA GLU A 518 2.44 6.63 -24.43
C GLU A 518 2.00 6.94 -22.99
N SER A 519 2.72 7.87 -22.34
CA SER A 519 2.31 8.40 -21.04
C SER A 519 0.98 9.17 -21.14
N PRO A 520 0.23 9.32 -20.03
CA PRO A 520 -1.00 10.11 -20.02
C PRO A 520 -0.82 11.56 -20.51
N LEU A 521 0.37 12.15 -20.31
CA LEU A 521 0.71 13.50 -20.76
C LEU A 521 0.87 13.55 -22.28
N GLU A 522 1.64 12.63 -22.87
CA GLU A 522 1.84 12.53 -24.32
C GLU A 522 0.52 12.23 -25.04
N ARG A 523 -0.29 11.31 -24.49
CA ARG A 523 -1.63 11.03 -25.04
C ARG A 523 -2.53 12.26 -25.06
N ARG A 524 -2.39 13.16 -24.08
CA ARG A 524 -3.13 14.43 -24.06
C ARG A 524 -2.66 15.36 -25.16
N GLU A 525 -1.35 15.57 -25.28
CA GLU A 525 -0.79 16.47 -26.30
C GLU A 525 -1.11 15.97 -27.72
N LEU A 526 -1.02 14.66 -27.96
CA LEU A 526 -1.43 14.04 -29.22
C LEU A 526 -2.94 14.19 -29.47
N ALA A 527 -3.78 14.06 -28.43
CA ALA A 527 -5.23 14.25 -28.57
C ALA A 527 -5.59 15.71 -28.89
N GLU A 528 -4.90 16.67 -28.28
CA GLU A 528 -5.01 18.09 -28.63
C GLU A 528 -4.61 18.33 -30.08
N GLN A 529 -3.44 17.83 -30.51
CA GLN A 529 -2.98 17.96 -31.89
C GLN A 529 -3.94 17.33 -32.89
N ALA A 530 -4.55 16.18 -32.58
CA ALA A 530 -5.55 15.54 -33.42
C ALA A 530 -6.76 16.46 -33.69
N LEU A 531 -7.23 17.15 -32.65
CA LEU A 531 -8.35 18.09 -32.75
C LEU A 531 -7.95 19.35 -33.52
N LEU A 532 -6.78 19.91 -33.25
CA LEU A 532 -6.26 21.08 -33.97
C LEU A 532 -6.12 20.80 -35.47
N LEU A 533 -5.51 19.66 -35.82
CA LEU A 533 -5.38 19.23 -37.22
C LEU A 533 -6.74 19.01 -37.89
N ALA A 534 -7.74 18.51 -37.16
CA ALA A 534 -9.08 18.33 -37.70
C ALA A 534 -9.79 19.67 -37.97
N GLN A 535 -9.50 20.71 -37.20
CA GLN A 535 -10.02 22.06 -37.42
C GLN A 535 -9.43 22.74 -38.66
N LEU A 536 -8.22 22.34 -39.11
CA LEU A 536 -7.60 22.85 -40.33
C LEU A 536 -8.26 22.34 -41.62
N ASP A 537 -9.04 21.25 -41.56
CA ASP A 537 -9.77 20.69 -42.71
C ASP A 537 -11.29 20.67 -42.46
N PRO A 538 -12.08 21.53 -43.14
CA PRO A 538 -13.52 21.60 -42.95
C PRO A 538 -14.28 20.32 -43.35
N LYS A 539 -13.63 19.38 -44.07
CA LYS A 539 -14.24 18.09 -44.45
C LYS A 539 -14.12 17.04 -43.33
N THR A 540 -13.30 17.29 -42.33
CA THR A 540 -13.01 16.33 -41.27
C THR A 540 -13.93 16.57 -40.08
N SER A 541 -14.51 15.49 -39.54
CA SER A 541 -15.26 15.57 -38.28
C SER A 541 -14.28 15.70 -37.12
N VAL A 542 -14.28 16.86 -36.46
CA VAL A 542 -13.40 17.17 -35.31
C VAL A 542 -13.48 16.08 -34.23
N GLU A 543 -14.69 15.65 -33.86
CA GLU A 543 -14.87 14.62 -32.83
C GLU A 543 -14.33 13.24 -33.23
N ARG A 544 -14.36 12.89 -34.52
CA ARG A 544 -13.80 11.60 -35.00
C ARG A 544 -12.27 11.55 -34.91
N ALA A 545 -11.60 12.69 -34.77
CA ALA A 545 -10.15 12.71 -34.60
C ALA A 545 -9.69 12.00 -33.32
N LEU A 546 -10.58 11.84 -32.33
CA LEU A 546 -10.33 11.15 -31.07
C LEU A 546 -10.80 9.69 -31.06
N ASP A 547 -11.29 9.15 -32.18
CA ASP A 547 -11.65 7.73 -32.31
C ASP A 547 -10.48 6.76 -32.01
N PRO A 548 -9.21 7.09 -32.33
CA PRO A 548 -8.06 6.24 -32.00
C PRO A 548 -7.83 6.05 -30.48
N LEU A 549 -8.36 6.93 -29.63
CA LEU A 549 -8.31 6.75 -28.19
C LEU A 549 -9.14 5.51 -27.79
N ARG A 550 -8.44 4.38 -27.62
CA ARG A 550 -8.98 3.12 -27.07
C ARG A 550 -9.57 3.36 -25.69
N GLY A 551 -10.61 2.61 -25.32
CA GLY A 551 -11.33 2.78 -24.04
C GLY A 551 -12.68 3.48 -24.19
N LYS A 552 -13.58 2.93 -25.02
CA LYS A 552 -14.94 3.48 -25.13
C LYS A 552 -15.71 3.22 -23.83
N GLY A 553 -15.61 4.16 -22.88
CA GLY A 553 -16.47 4.24 -21.71
C GLY A 553 -15.78 4.30 -20.34
N ASP A 554 -14.44 4.28 -20.26
CA ASP A 554 -13.76 4.55 -18.99
C ASP A 554 -13.66 6.07 -18.71
N GLU A 555 -13.66 6.43 -17.42
CA GLU A 555 -13.65 7.81 -16.93
C GLU A 555 -12.37 8.55 -17.35
N GLU A 556 -11.23 7.85 -17.41
CA GLU A 556 -9.94 8.40 -17.80
C GLU A 556 -9.93 8.87 -19.26
N THR A 557 -10.43 8.04 -20.18
CA THR A 557 -10.51 8.40 -21.60
C THR A 557 -11.52 9.53 -21.81
N ALA A 558 -12.63 9.56 -21.06
CA ALA A 558 -13.59 10.66 -21.12
C ALA A 558 -12.96 11.99 -20.66
N LEU A 559 -12.19 11.95 -19.57
CA LEU A 559 -11.46 13.11 -19.05
C LEU A 559 -10.38 13.58 -20.03
N LEU A 560 -9.64 12.67 -20.64
CA LEU A 560 -8.64 12.97 -21.66
C LEU A 560 -9.26 13.69 -22.86
N ARG A 561 -10.40 13.18 -23.37
CA ARG A 561 -11.15 13.82 -24.46
C ARG A 561 -11.61 15.22 -24.08
N LEU A 562 -12.16 15.39 -22.88
CA LEU A 562 -12.61 16.70 -22.39
C LEU A 562 -11.44 17.69 -22.33
N ARG A 563 -10.30 17.27 -21.77
CA ARG A 563 -9.11 18.12 -21.64
C ARG A 563 -8.55 18.51 -23.01
N ALA A 564 -8.44 17.57 -23.94
CA ALA A 564 -8.00 17.86 -25.31
C ALA A 564 -8.94 18.84 -26.01
N ARG A 565 -10.27 18.70 -25.86
CA ARG A 565 -11.25 19.66 -26.40
C ARG A 565 -11.06 21.05 -25.82
N VAL A 566 -10.79 21.16 -24.52
CA VAL A 566 -10.50 22.43 -23.86
C VAL A 566 -9.17 23.02 -24.38
N ASP A 567 -8.10 22.25 -24.42
CA ASP A 567 -6.80 22.76 -24.87
C ASP A 567 -6.85 23.17 -26.37
N ALA A 568 -7.61 22.44 -27.21
CA ALA A 568 -7.83 22.73 -28.63
C ALA A 568 -8.84 23.86 -28.93
N GLY A 569 -9.34 24.56 -27.91
CA GLY A 569 -10.22 25.73 -28.11
C GLY A 569 -11.69 25.42 -28.39
N LEU A 570 -12.12 24.15 -28.35
CA LEU A 570 -13.49 23.76 -28.66
C LEU A 570 -14.48 24.14 -27.54
N GLU A 571 -15.75 24.34 -27.92
CA GLU A 571 -16.82 24.61 -26.97
C GLU A 571 -17.05 23.39 -26.06
N VAL A 572 -17.13 23.66 -24.76
CA VAL A 572 -17.45 22.68 -23.72
C VAL A 572 -18.52 23.27 -22.81
N SER A 573 -19.49 22.45 -22.41
CA SER A 573 -20.59 22.92 -21.58
C SER A 573 -20.23 22.88 -20.09
N ALA A 574 -20.82 23.78 -19.28
CA ALA A 574 -20.63 23.76 -17.82
C ALA A 574 -21.00 22.42 -17.16
N PRO A 575 -22.06 21.69 -17.60
CA PRO A 575 -22.34 20.34 -17.10
C PRO A 575 -21.26 19.30 -17.40
N GLU A 576 -20.50 19.45 -18.49
CA GLU A 576 -19.37 18.55 -18.78
C GLU A 576 -18.21 18.81 -17.81
N LEU A 577 -17.87 20.08 -17.57
CA LEU A 577 -16.82 20.47 -16.62
C LEU A 577 -17.19 20.06 -15.18
N ALA A 578 -18.46 20.19 -14.80
CA ALA A 578 -18.96 19.80 -13.48
C ALA A 578 -18.80 18.29 -13.18
N ARG A 579 -18.61 17.44 -14.19
CA ARG A 579 -18.35 16.00 -14.02
C ARG A 579 -16.91 15.67 -13.65
N VAL A 580 -15.98 16.61 -13.79
CA VAL A 580 -14.56 16.39 -13.45
C VAL A 580 -14.43 16.28 -11.93
N SER A 581 -14.10 15.10 -11.44
CA SER A 581 -14.02 14.76 -10.01
C SER A 581 -12.91 15.53 -9.27
N ASP A 582 -11.76 15.77 -9.93
CA ASP A 582 -10.66 16.58 -9.40
C ASP A 582 -11.00 18.10 -9.45
N PRO A 583 -11.11 18.79 -8.30
CA PRO A 583 -11.46 20.20 -8.26
C PRO A 583 -10.38 21.11 -8.85
N ALA A 584 -9.10 20.80 -8.69
CA ALA A 584 -8.00 21.63 -9.20
C ALA A 584 -7.92 21.54 -10.73
N LEU A 585 -8.11 20.33 -11.27
CA LEU A 585 -8.22 20.13 -12.71
C LEU A 585 -9.47 20.82 -13.27
N ARG A 586 -10.63 20.68 -12.61
CA ARG A 586 -11.87 21.37 -13.01
C ARG A 586 -11.67 22.88 -13.08
N ASP A 587 -11.10 23.47 -12.03
CA ASP A 587 -10.79 24.90 -11.96
C ASP A 587 -9.84 25.34 -13.09
N ALA A 588 -8.82 24.53 -13.41
CA ALA A 588 -7.89 24.82 -14.50
C ALA A 588 -8.57 24.78 -15.88
N LEU A 589 -9.49 23.83 -16.11
CA LEU A 589 -10.27 23.75 -17.34
C LEU A 589 -11.23 24.94 -17.46
N GLU A 590 -11.92 25.31 -16.37
CA GLU A 590 -12.79 26.48 -16.34
C GLU A 590 -12.01 27.78 -16.57
N LEU A 591 -10.82 27.92 -15.98
CA LEU A 591 -9.92 29.04 -16.22
C LEU A 591 -9.48 29.11 -17.68
N THR A 592 -9.19 27.97 -18.31
CA THR A 592 -8.80 27.88 -19.72
C THR A 592 -9.95 28.26 -20.66
N VAL A 593 -11.19 27.91 -20.31
CA VAL A 593 -12.38 28.34 -21.05
C VAL A 593 -12.61 29.85 -20.85
N LEU A 594 -12.55 30.32 -19.60
CA LEU A 594 -12.72 31.74 -19.26
C LEU A 594 -11.66 32.62 -19.91
N SER A 595 -10.41 32.14 -20.02
CA SER A 595 -9.33 32.90 -20.64
C SER A 595 -9.56 33.16 -22.11
N ARG A 596 -10.44 32.43 -22.79
CA ARG A 596 -10.78 32.69 -24.20
C ARG A 596 -11.72 33.87 -24.35
N SER A 597 -12.70 34.02 -23.45
CA SER A 597 -13.76 35.02 -23.58
C SER A 597 -13.52 36.28 -22.75
N ASP A 598 -12.96 36.12 -21.54
CA ASP A 598 -12.66 37.22 -20.62
C ASP A 598 -11.32 36.99 -19.92
N PRO A 599 -10.20 37.36 -20.57
CA PRO A 599 -8.86 37.11 -20.04
C PRO A 599 -8.59 37.89 -18.75
N ARG A 600 -9.24 39.04 -18.53
CA ARG A 600 -9.10 39.81 -17.28
C ARG A 600 -9.80 39.12 -16.12
N ALA A 601 -11.00 38.59 -16.34
CA ALA A 601 -11.68 37.80 -15.32
C ALA A 601 -10.90 36.51 -15.00
N ALA A 602 -10.32 35.86 -16.01
CA ALA A 602 -9.45 34.71 -15.80
C ALA A 602 -8.23 35.06 -14.92
N VAL A 603 -7.52 36.15 -15.22
CA VAL A 603 -6.40 36.65 -14.41
C VAL A 603 -6.86 37.00 -12.99
N ALA A 604 -8.01 37.65 -12.81
CA ALA A 604 -8.53 37.97 -11.49
C ALA A 604 -8.76 36.71 -10.64
N ARG A 605 -9.34 35.65 -11.23
CA ARG A 605 -9.59 34.36 -10.57
C ARG A 605 -8.30 33.66 -10.12
N LEU A 606 -7.18 33.83 -10.81
CA LEU A 606 -5.89 33.26 -10.40
C LEU A 606 -5.41 33.74 -9.03
N THR A 607 -5.81 34.93 -8.58
CA THR A 607 -5.47 35.44 -7.25
C THR A 607 -5.96 34.51 -6.15
N GLY A 608 -7.13 33.87 -6.34
CA GLY A 608 -7.71 32.91 -5.39
C GLY A 608 -7.38 31.44 -5.69
N ALA A 609 -6.80 31.14 -6.85
CA ALA A 609 -6.55 29.77 -7.28
C ALA A 609 -5.54 29.03 -6.38
N GLU A 610 -5.81 27.74 -6.16
CA GLU A 610 -4.89 26.84 -5.45
C GLU A 610 -3.65 26.54 -6.29
N ALA A 611 -2.56 26.12 -5.64
CA ALA A 611 -1.31 25.80 -6.33
C ALA A 611 -1.46 24.67 -7.36
N ALA A 612 -2.31 23.68 -7.08
CA ALA A 612 -2.54 22.53 -7.95
C ALA A 612 -3.09 22.93 -9.33
N VAL A 613 -3.90 24.00 -9.40
CA VAL A 613 -4.50 24.51 -10.65
C VAL A 613 -3.43 24.81 -11.70
N PHE A 614 -2.30 25.39 -11.30
CA PHE A 614 -1.23 25.80 -12.20
C PHE A 614 -0.53 24.60 -12.87
N HIS A 615 -0.53 23.43 -12.23
CA HIS A 615 0.02 22.20 -12.82
C HIS A 615 -0.86 21.61 -13.93
N HIS A 616 -2.13 22.03 -14.00
CA HIS A 616 -3.08 21.53 -15.00
C HIS A 616 -3.20 22.44 -16.23
N LEU A 617 -2.78 23.71 -16.14
CA LEU A 617 -2.76 24.63 -17.27
C LEU A 617 -1.80 24.14 -18.36
N SER A 618 -2.23 24.20 -19.62
CA SER A 618 -1.29 24.02 -20.74
C SER A 618 -0.31 25.19 -20.79
N LEU A 619 0.90 24.93 -21.29
CA LEU A 619 1.96 25.93 -21.32
C LEU A 619 1.59 27.19 -22.13
N PRO A 620 0.90 27.08 -23.30
CA PRO A 620 0.43 28.27 -24.02
C PRO A 620 -0.62 29.08 -23.25
N VAL A 621 -1.57 28.42 -22.57
CA VAL A 621 -2.60 29.09 -21.76
C VAL A 621 -1.98 29.80 -20.57
N TRP A 622 -1.04 29.15 -19.88
CA TRP A 622 -0.28 29.78 -18.81
C TRP A 622 0.46 31.04 -19.31
N ALA A 623 1.10 30.98 -20.48
CA ALA A 623 1.81 32.11 -21.07
C ALA A 623 0.87 33.27 -21.46
N LEU A 624 -0.31 32.96 -22.01
CA LEU A 624 -1.35 33.95 -22.30
C LEU A 624 -1.84 34.66 -21.03
N LEU A 625 -2.15 33.88 -19.97
CA LEU A 625 -2.60 34.44 -18.69
C LEU A 625 -1.52 35.29 -18.03
N MET A 626 -0.25 34.86 -18.09
CA MET A 626 0.89 35.64 -17.61
C MET A 626 1.00 36.95 -18.37
N ALA A 627 0.93 36.91 -19.71
CA ALA A 627 1.04 38.10 -20.50
C ALA A 627 -0.12 39.10 -20.29
N GLU A 628 -1.35 38.63 -20.10
CA GLU A 628 -2.47 39.52 -19.72
C GLU A 628 -2.28 40.08 -18.30
N ALA A 629 -1.77 39.28 -17.35
CA ALA A 629 -1.51 39.74 -15.99
C ALA A 629 -0.44 40.84 -15.90
N VAL A 630 0.49 40.92 -16.86
CA VAL A 630 1.44 42.03 -16.98
C VAL A 630 0.73 43.37 -17.24
N HIS A 631 -0.36 43.36 -18.00
CA HIS A 631 -1.07 44.57 -18.44
C HIS A 631 -2.31 44.90 -17.60
N ALA A 632 -2.88 43.92 -16.90
CA ALA A 632 -4.12 44.08 -16.16
C ALA A 632 -3.92 44.88 -14.85
N GLU A 633 -4.75 45.90 -14.66
CA GLU A 633 -4.75 46.70 -13.42
C GLU A 633 -5.10 45.80 -12.21
N GLY A 634 -4.31 45.90 -11.14
CA GLY A 634 -4.51 45.11 -9.92
C GLY A 634 -4.10 43.63 -10.01
N ALA A 635 -3.53 43.17 -11.13
CA ALA A 635 -3.16 41.76 -11.34
C ALA A 635 -1.82 41.34 -10.71
N GLY A 636 -1.16 42.19 -9.91
CA GLY A 636 0.15 41.90 -9.33
C GLY A 636 0.21 40.61 -8.51
N ALA A 637 -0.86 40.28 -7.78
CA ALA A 637 -0.94 39.03 -7.02
C ALA A 637 -1.07 37.78 -7.92
N ALA A 638 -1.84 37.88 -9.01
CA ALA A 638 -1.97 36.82 -10.00
C ALA A 638 -0.64 36.59 -10.74
N LEU A 639 0.04 37.68 -11.14
CA LEU A 639 1.36 37.60 -11.78
C LEU A 639 2.40 36.95 -10.85
N ALA A 640 2.45 37.35 -9.58
CA ALA A 640 3.34 36.74 -8.59
C ALA A 640 3.09 35.23 -8.43
N LYS A 641 1.83 34.79 -8.46
CA LYS A 641 1.49 33.36 -8.43
C LYS A 641 1.94 32.64 -9.70
N LEU A 642 1.73 33.22 -10.88
CA LEU A 642 2.18 32.64 -12.15
C LEU A 642 3.71 32.52 -12.21
N GLU A 643 4.43 33.52 -11.72
CA GLU A 643 5.89 33.46 -11.56
C GLU A 643 6.31 32.36 -10.58
N GLN A 644 5.71 32.32 -9.38
CA GLN A 644 6.03 31.35 -8.34
C GLN A 644 5.77 29.91 -8.79
N ARG A 645 4.68 29.70 -9.55
CA ARG A 645 4.21 28.39 -10.04
C ARG A 645 4.55 28.17 -11.51
N SER A 646 5.60 28.83 -12.01
CA SER A 646 5.96 28.73 -13.41
C SER A 646 6.43 27.32 -13.77
N PRO A 647 5.87 26.69 -14.82
CA PRO A 647 6.38 25.43 -15.36
C PRO A 647 7.78 25.57 -15.99
N LEU A 648 8.23 26.80 -16.26
CA LEU A 648 9.53 27.13 -16.87
C LEU A 648 10.59 27.57 -15.85
N GLY A 649 10.23 27.66 -14.57
CA GLY A 649 11.07 28.21 -13.52
C GLY A 649 10.99 29.73 -13.39
N ARG A 650 11.31 30.24 -12.19
CA ARG A 650 11.11 31.66 -11.82
C ARG A 650 11.99 32.60 -12.63
N VAL A 651 13.26 32.23 -12.83
CA VAL A 651 14.25 33.08 -13.51
C VAL A 651 13.86 33.33 -14.96
N LEU A 652 13.58 32.26 -15.70
CA LEU A 652 13.12 32.35 -17.09
C LEU A 652 11.83 33.18 -17.19
N THR A 653 10.87 32.95 -16.28
CA THR A 653 9.60 33.67 -16.29
C THR A 653 9.75 35.17 -16.10
N ARG A 654 10.68 35.63 -15.25
CA ARG A 654 10.95 37.06 -15.11
C ARG A 654 11.42 37.68 -16.44
N GLY A 655 12.29 36.98 -17.18
CA GLY A 655 12.67 37.39 -18.53
C GLY A 655 11.48 37.48 -19.49
N LEU A 656 10.54 36.53 -19.41
CA LEU A 656 9.29 36.57 -20.20
C LEU A 656 8.42 37.78 -19.84
N VAL A 657 8.29 38.07 -18.53
CA VAL A 657 7.54 39.22 -18.03
C VAL A 657 8.15 40.54 -18.51
N GLU A 658 9.48 40.66 -18.46
CA GLU A 658 10.22 41.82 -19.00
C GLU A 658 10.01 41.95 -20.51
N TYR A 659 10.12 40.87 -21.27
CA TYR A 659 9.85 40.86 -22.71
C TYR A 659 8.43 41.34 -23.06
N VAL A 660 7.41 40.86 -22.34
CA VAL A 660 6.01 41.27 -22.56
C VAL A 660 5.82 42.75 -22.17
N ARG A 661 6.46 43.20 -21.09
CA ARG A 661 6.32 44.56 -20.55
C ARG A 661 6.98 45.62 -21.41
N ASP A 662 8.25 45.44 -21.76
CA ASP A 662 9.07 46.49 -22.40
C ASP A 662 9.79 46.01 -23.68
N GLY A 663 10.01 44.71 -23.83
CA GLY A 663 10.57 44.12 -25.06
C GLY A 663 12.01 43.74 -24.94
N THR A 664 12.53 43.77 -23.73
CA THR A 664 13.84 43.22 -23.39
C THR A 664 13.90 41.78 -23.87
N ARG A 665 14.69 41.56 -24.93
CA ARG A 665 14.98 40.22 -25.43
C ARG A 665 16.05 39.58 -24.57
N PHE A 666 15.92 38.28 -24.37
CA PHE A 666 16.90 37.42 -23.76
C PHE A 666 17.05 36.16 -24.64
N SER A 667 18.22 35.54 -24.62
CA SER A 667 18.60 34.47 -25.55
C SER A 667 17.67 33.26 -25.55
N GLU A 668 17.07 32.96 -24.41
CA GLU A 668 16.29 31.75 -24.19
C GLU A 668 14.85 31.88 -24.69
N ILE A 669 14.41 33.07 -25.15
CA ILE A 669 13.07 33.23 -25.72
C ILE A 669 12.91 32.40 -27.00
N ASP A 670 13.99 32.27 -27.78
CA ASP A 670 14.00 31.54 -29.06
C ASP A 670 13.97 30.03 -28.84
N ASP A 671 14.37 29.54 -27.66
CA ASP A 671 14.36 28.12 -27.29
C ASP A 671 12.96 27.61 -26.83
N LEU A 672 12.00 28.53 -26.62
CA LEU A 672 10.67 28.18 -26.14
C LEU A 672 9.84 27.48 -27.24
N PRO A 673 8.87 26.63 -26.87
CA PRO A 673 7.94 26.06 -27.84
C PRO A 673 7.21 27.14 -28.64
N ASP A 674 6.93 26.89 -29.93
CA ASP A 674 6.38 27.90 -30.85
C ASP A 674 5.08 28.53 -30.33
N ALA A 675 4.16 27.73 -29.79
CA ALA A 675 2.90 28.22 -29.22
C ALA A 675 3.11 29.15 -27.99
N VAL A 676 4.21 28.97 -27.25
CA VAL A 676 4.56 29.86 -26.12
C VAL A 676 5.11 31.16 -26.64
N ARG A 677 6.03 31.14 -27.62
CA ARG A 677 6.53 32.36 -28.27
C ARG A 677 5.39 33.15 -28.92
N ALA A 678 4.46 32.46 -29.59
CA ALA A 678 3.26 33.05 -30.14
C ALA A 678 2.42 33.76 -29.07
N ALA A 679 2.21 33.13 -27.92
CA ALA A 679 1.49 33.72 -26.79
C ALA A 679 2.19 34.99 -26.26
N LEU A 680 3.53 34.97 -26.17
CA LEU A 680 4.32 36.12 -25.71
C LEU A 680 4.29 37.28 -26.72
N HIS A 681 4.45 37.00 -28.01
CA HIS A 681 4.35 38.00 -29.07
C HIS A 681 2.95 38.62 -29.12
N PHE A 682 1.90 37.81 -29.02
CA PHE A 682 0.52 38.29 -28.92
C PHE A 682 0.31 39.14 -27.67
N GLY A 683 0.74 38.65 -26.51
CA GLY A 683 0.65 39.37 -25.24
C GLY A 683 1.39 40.70 -25.26
N ARG A 684 2.57 40.77 -25.85
CA ARG A 684 3.31 42.02 -26.07
C ARG A 684 2.53 42.96 -26.98
N ALA A 685 1.99 42.49 -28.10
CA ALA A 685 1.25 43.31 -29.06
C ALA A 685 0.05 44.07 -28.44
N ARG A 686 -0.47 43.58 -27.30
CA ARG A 686 -1.54 44.20 -26.51
C ARG A 686 -1.09 45.40 -25.67
N HIS A 687 0.22 45.64 -25.53
CA HIS A 687 0.71 46.78 -24.79
C HIS A 687 0.26 48.10 -25.46
N ARG A 688 -0.47 48.93 -24.71
CA ARG A 688 -1.18 50.10 -25.24
C ARG A 688 -0.24 51.15 -25.86
N ALA A 689 0.99 51.25 -25.37
CA ALA A 689 1.96 52.23 -25.84
C ALA A 689 2.74 51.81 -27.10
N LEU A 690 2.52 50.60 -27.63
CA LEU A 690 3.23 50.15 -28.84
C LEU A 690 2.76 50.88 -30.09
N ALA A 691 3.71 51.15 -30.98
CA ALA A 691 3.44 51.67 -32.31
C ALA A 691 2.61 50.65 -33.13
N ALA A 692 1.74 51.15 -34.03
CA ALA A 692 0.86 50.30 -34.81
C ALA A 692 1.61 49.30 -35.70
N GLU A 693 2.77 49.71 -36.26
CA GLU A 693 3.62 48.86 -37.08
C GLU A 693 4.26 47.73 -36.26
N GLU A 694 4.81 48.03 -35.08
CA GLU A 694 5.38 47.02 -34.18
C GLU A 694 4.30 46.04 -33.73
N ARG A 695 3.11 46.54 -33.35
CA ARG A 695 1.95 45.69 -33.03
C ARG A 695 1.59 44.75 -34.17
N GLN A 696 1.52 45.25 -35.40
CA GLN A 696 1.20 44.43 -36.57
C GLN A 696 2.28 43.38 -36.84
N SER A 697 3.55 43.72 -36.67
CA SER A 697 4.68 42.80 -36.79
C SER A 697 4.59 41.67 -35.77
N LEU A 698 4.36 42.00 -34.48
CA LEU A 698 4.21 41.00 -33.41
C LEU A 698 3.02 40.07 -33.63
N LEU A 699 1.89 40.59 -34.11
CA LEU A 699 0.73 39.76 -34.48
C LEU A 699 1.03 38.84 -35.67
N ALA A 700 1.83 39.28 -36.63
CA ALA A 700 2.26 38.44 -37.74
C ALA A 700 3.22 37.33 -37.28
N LEU A 701 4.14 37.63 -36.35
CA LEU A 701 5.00 36.63 -35.70
C LEU A 701 4.15 35.59 -34.95
N ALA A 702 3.21 36.04 -34.11
CA ALA A 702 2.36 35.14 -33.32
C ALA A 702 1.55 34.17 -34.21
N ARG A 703 0.97 34.66 -35.32
CA ARG A 703 0.25 33.80 -36.28
C ARG A 703 1.15 32.78 -36.97
N ARG A 704 2.39 33.16 -37.27
CA ARG A 704 3.35 32.26 -37.93
C ARG A 704 3.76 31.13 -37.00
N GLU A 705 3.96 31.44 -35.72
CA GLU A 705 4.42 30.49 -34.72
C GLU A 705 3.29 29.59 -34.18
N ASP A 706 2.04 30.08 -34.12
CA ASP A 706 0.89 29.23 -33.80
C ASP A 706 0.35 28.47 -35.02
N ALA A 707 1.21 27.68 -35.67
CA ALA A 707 0.90 27.01 -36.94
C ALA A 707 -0.25 26.00 -36.86
N LEU A 708 -0.55 25.47 -35.67
CA LEU A 708 -1.68 24.54 -35.45
C LEU A 708 -2.98 25.26 -35.11
N HIS A 709 -2.98 26.59 -35.04
CA HIS A 709 -4.13 27.41 -34.65
C HIS A 709 -4.72 27.03 -33.28
N GLY A 710 -3.85 26.92 -32.26
CA GLY A 710 -4.23 26.53 -30.91
C GLY A 710 -4.86 27.65 -30.08
N ALA A 711 -4.63 27.57 -28.75
CA ALA A 711 -5.18 28.54 -27.80
C ALA A 711 -4.82 30.00 -28.10
N VAL A 712 -3.66 30.25 -28.74
CA VAL A 712 -3.21 31.60 -29.11
C VAL A 712 -4.04 32.17 -30.25
N SER A 713 -4.34 31.38 -31.29
CA SER A 713 -5.22 31.79 -32.39
C SER A 713 -6.63 32.09 -31.91
N VAL A 714 -7.18 31.25 -31.02
CA VAL A 714 -8.46 31.53 -30.37
C VAL A 714 -8.41 32.87 -29.64
N ALA A 715 -7.37 33.11 -28.84
CA ALA A 715 -7.20 34.38 -28.12
C ALA A 715 -7.04 35.59 -29.05
N MET A 716 -6.31 35.46 -30.16
CA MET A 716 -6.16 36.53 -31.16
C MET A 716 -7.49 36.94 -31.79
N GLU A 717 -8.43 36.00 -31.93
CA GLU A 717 -9.75 36.24 -32.51
C GLU A 717 -10.76 36.76 -31.49
N SER A 718 -10.73 36.24 -30.26
CA SER A 718 -11.77 36.47 -29.26
C SER A 718 -11.45 37.57 -28.25
N TRP A 719 -10.18 37.84 -27.95
CA TRP A 719 -9.83 38.81 -26.92
C TRP A 719 -10.19 40.24 -27.33
N PRO A 720 -10.71 41.06 -26.40
CA PRO A 720 -10.98 42.45 -26.68
C PRO A 720 -9.68 43.21 -27.03
N ARG A 721 -9.77 44.05 -28.07
CA ARG A 721 -8.65 44.85 -28.57
C ARG A 721 -8.13 45.89 -27.58
#